data_AF-A0A834C318-F1
#
_entry.id   AF-A0A834C318-F1
#
_cell.length_a   1.000
_cell.length_b   1.000
_cell.length_c   1.000
_cell.angle_alpha   90.00
_cell.angle_beta   90.00
_cell.angle_gamma   90.00
#
_symmetry.space_group_name_H-M   'P 1'
#
loop_
_entity.id
_entity.type
_entity.pdbx_description
1 polymer ?
#
loop_
_entity_poly.entity_id
_entity_poly.type
_entity_poly.pdbx_seq_one_letter_code
_entity_poly.pdbx_strand_id
1 'polypeptide(L)'
;MGQIYSNIHIFLLMPFVKSDCSEKPANNETQRAQLTKALKLSCCVEMFQTMSYHSLVEIAIQWLKLHPNETAVGDSVESLSLAMAGIHQSACQYASVLLGVQAFSPRTFVEFISHFDCLYDKLLKQWRSKSHRLYSSVVHLNALNNVTLQAKQNVVRLQEEVATKQQHEKELLRALEDQKNLLELAEEKCAAEENQLEQRKEQLNQAVEQAKSVFLLRLKILESLSPPDLEEVHHYRDPPEGVVQELEYFDCCTVTTEQLQQLEEIIQSPHFEPESVREVSKACESLCRWVLAVHEYCCKRHQLLLQQQMGLLVREAQSQVFLAQQQKQEASQCLEDLQLKIQAIQHELDRLLGDLHKAESHEKEVSIFDGKFEKHFRDWSSDCEEADLRHKNLPGDALILAAVISYLGPFGPDIRTELMSKVEGFVSDWRHRHKPHRCQNRLIYTLQLPLGEAVGLNEWQLENMQSARLLVKLLLWGHGESCSHRCPLLAETDQHLQISRRLLSKGENVTLEKELGFDLVVCADDLELLEKLDCAAEKGLKVLVTHAERANPSPEFLKKLKRPPGCWFQGLQQPLKFHIILSTDLPVTLLKSGIHASILAEVHVVDLSLSSKEIQELMLTQLLQPEDGELLIQHLRLKNYNQLLRGKMAAEKDALMDDILQWGPQLQKDPQLLPRVAAYEEETRKLEADIERVGEELEGHECLLAAPRRLMELPFDLYQALQDVSQPFSSLLLSPAGLH
;
A
#
# COMPACT_ATOMS: atom_id res chain seq x y z
N MET A 1 -20.43 -28.73 -77.06
CA MET A 1 -21.09 -29.03 -75.77
C MET A 1 -20.20 -29.80 -74.79
N GLY A 2 -19.34 -30.75 -75.22
CA GLY A 2 -18.52 -31.57 -74.30
C GLY A 2 -17.53 -30.83 -73.38
N GLN A 3 -16.92 -29.72 -73.82
CA GLN A 3 -15.98 -28.92 -73.00
C GLN A 3 -16.65 -28.01 -71.95
N ILE A 4 -17.96 -27.74 -72.08
CA ILE A 4 -18.68 -26.87 -71.14
C ILE A 4 -19.02 -27.66 -69.86
N TYR A 5 -19.35 -28.95 -69.99
CA TYR A 5 -19.70 -29.79 -68.84
C TYR A 5 -18.51 -30.27 -68.01
N SER A 6 -17.28 -30.28 -68.56
CA SER A 6 -16.08 -30.68 -67.81
C SER A 6 -15.51 -29.57 -66.92
N ASN A 7 -15.87 -28.31 -67.18
CA ASN A 7 -15.26 -27.13 -66.54
C ASN A 7 -16.25 -26.35 -65.65
N ILE A 8 -17.50 -26.81 -65.52
CA ILE A 8 -18.53 -26.14 -64.73
C ILE A 8 -18.99 -27.09 -63.61
N HIS A 9 -18.63 -26.74 -62.38
CA HIS A 9 -19.16 -27.35 -61.17
C HIS A 9 -20.31 -26.48 -60.65
N ILE A 10 -21.52 -27.04 -60.59
CA ILE A 10 -22.70 -26.35 -60.07
C ILE A 10 -22.95 -26.82 -58.63
N PHE A 11 -22.87 -25.91 -57.68
CA PHE A 11 -23.22 -26.17 -56.28
C PHE A 11 -24.65 -25.70 -56.02
N LEU A 12 -25.50 -26.61 -55.57
CA LEU A 12 -26.88 -26.34 -55.19
C LEU A 12 -26.99 -26.33 -53.67
N LEU A 13 -27.02 -25.15 -53.06
CA LEU A 13 -27.34 -25.01 -51.64
C LEU A 13 -28.86 -24.97 -51.48
N MET A 14 -29.40 -25.95 -50.76
CA MET A 14 -30.81 -26.01 -50.43
C MET A 14 -30.97 -26.08 -48.90
N PRO A 15 -31.78 -25.20 -48.29
CA PRO A 15 -32.05 -25.27 -46.86
C PRO A 15 -32.83 -26.55 -46.53
N PHE A 16 -32.36 -27.30 -45.53
CA PHE A 16 -33.04 -28.49 -45.04
C PHE A 16 -33.93 -28.13 -43.86
N VAL A 17 -35.24 -27.99 -44.12
CA VAL A 17 -36.24 -27.77 -43.06
C VAL A 17 -36.76 -29.14 -42.62
N LYS A 18 -36.48 -29.55 -41.37
CA LYS A 18 -37.24 -30.65 -40.76
C LYS A 18 -38.69 -30.16 -40.66
N SER A 19 -39.63 -30.87 -41.30
CA SER A 19 -41.02 -30.46 -41.31
C SER A 19 -41.60 -30.51 -39.89
N ASP A 20 -41.76 -29.36 -39.25
CA ASP A 20 -42.70 -29.23 -38.15
C ASP A 20 -44.11 -29.17 -38.74
N CYS A 21 -45.04 -29.92 -38.12
CA CYS A 21 -46.36 -30.26 -38.67
C CYS A 21 -47.35 -29.09 -38.84
N SER A 22 -46.92 -27.83 -38.94
CA SER A 22 -47.84 -26.66 -38.93
C SER A 22 -47.77 -25.69 -40.13
N GLU A 23 -46.86 -25.85 -41.09
CA GLU A 23 -46.86 -25.00 -42.29
C GLU A 23 -47.82 -25.51 -43.40
N LYS A 24 -48.51 -24.58 -44.07
CA LYS A 24 -49.51 -24.86 -45.11
C LYS A 24 -48.96 -25.81 -46.19
N PRO A 25 -49.72 -26.85 -46.60
CA PRO A 25 -49.20 -27.98 -47.38
C PRO A 25 -48.72 -27.66 -48.81
N ALA A 26 -49.23 -26.61 -49.46
CA ALA A 26 -48.97 -26.34 -50.88
C ALA A 26 -47.51 -25.93 -51.20
N ASN A 27 -46.82 -25.24 -50.29
CA ASN A 27 -45.44 -24.80 -50.51
C ASN A 27 -44.42 -25.93 -50.26
N ASN A 28 -44.72 -26.81 -49.29
CA ASN A 28 -43.90 -27.95 -48.91
C ASN A 28 -43.86 -29.04 -50.00
N GLU A 29 -44.95 -29.27 -50.73
CA GLU A 29 -44.96 -30.23 -51.84
C GLU A 29 -44.08 -29.78 -53.01
N THR A 30 -44.12 -28.48 -53.35
CA THR A 30 -43.32 -27.90 -54.42
C THR A 30 -41.83 -27.91 -54.07
N GLN A 31 -41.46 -27.54 -52.85
CA GLN A 31 -40.08 -27.63 -52.37
C GLN A 31 -39.58 -29.07 -52.29
N ARG A 32 -40.39 -30.02 -51.80
CA ARG A 32 -40.04 -31.45 -51.79
C ARG A 32 -39.84 -32.01 -53.19
N ALA A 33 -40.69 -31.63 -54.15
CA ALA A 33 -40.55 -32.02 -55.55
C ALA A 33 -39.28 -31.45 -56.19
N GLN A 34 -38.95 -30.18 -55.90
CA GLN A 34 -37.70 -29.54 -56.35
C GLN A 34 -36.47 -30.18 -55.72
N LEU A 35 -36.49 -30.45 -54.41
CA LEU A 35 -35.41 -31.14 -53.68
C LEU A 35 -35.18 -32.55 -54.26
N THR A 36 -36.26 -33.31 -54.47
CA THR A 36 -36.19 -34.66 -55.07
C THR A 36 -35.62 -34.62 -56.48
N LYS A 37 -35.96 -33.58 -57.27
CA LYS A 37 -35.42 -33.40 -58.62
C LYS A 37 -33.93 -33.03 -58.59
N ALA A 38 -33.52 -32.13 -57.68
CA ALA A 38 -32.12 -31.74 -57.51
C ALA A 38 -31.25 -32.92 -57.05
N LEU A 39 -31.72 -33.70 -56.08
CA LEU A 39 -31.02 -34.91 -55.59
C LEU A 39 -30.83 -35.97 -56.68
N LYS A 40 -31.79 -36.10 -57.61
CA LYS A 40 -31.68 -37.03 -58.75
C LYS A 40 -30.67 -36.57 -59.82
N LEU A 41 -30.39 -35.26 -59.89
CA LEU A 41 -29.53 -34.66 -60.90
C LEU A 41 -28.13 -34.31 -60.38
N SER A 42 -27.93 -34.33 -59.05
CA SER A 42 -26.64 -34.08 -58.40
C SER A 42 -25.74 -35.31 -58.41
N CYS A 43 -24.46 -35.13 -58.75
CA CYS A 43 -23.43 -36.18 -58.68
C CYS A 43 -22.91 -36.43 -57.25
N CYS A 44 -23.00 -35.42 -56.38
CA CYS A 44 -22.64 -35.50 -54.97
C CYS A 44 -23.68 -34.74 -54.15
N VAL A 45 -24.05 -35.29 -53.00
CA VAL A 45 -24.94 -34.65 -52.04
C VAL A 45 -24.24 -34.66 -50.70
N GLU A 46 -23.92 -33.48 -50.19
CA GLU A 46 -23.41 -33.30 -48.84
C GLU A 46 -24.50 -32.63 -47.99
N MET A 47 -24.76 -33.22 -46.82
CA MET A 47 -25.67 -32.65 -45.85
C MET A 47 -24.85 -31.93 -44.79
N PHE A 48 -24.94 -30.60 -44.76
CA PHE A 48 -24.34 -29.81 -43.70
C PHE A 48 -25.05 -30.10 -42.38
N GLN A 49 -24.37 -30.83 -41.49
CA GLN A 49 -24.84 -31.08 -40.14
C GLN A 49 -24.58 -29.86 -39.25
N THR A 50 -25.37 -29.73 -38.19
CA THR A 50 -25.07 -28.79 -37.11
C THR A 50 -23.70 -29.09 -36.52
N MET A 51 -22.92 -28.06 -36.19
CA MET A 51 -21.54 -28.27 -35.71
C MET A 51 -21.51 -29.15 -34.46
N SER A 52 -20.61 -30.12 -34.46
CA SER A 52 -20.41 -30.98 -33.30
C SER A 52 -19.82 -30.19 -32.12
N TYR A 53 -20.01 -30.68 -30.90
CA TYR A 53 -19.36 -30.11 -29.71
C TYR A 53 -17.85 -29.98 -29.90
N HIS A 54 -17.20 -30.99 -30.49
CA HIS A 54 -15.77 -30.96 -30.76
C HIS A 54 -15.40 -29.84 -31.74
N SER A 55 -16.17 -29.65 -32.81
CA SER A 55 -15.94 -28.59 -33.80
C SER A 55 -16.11 -27.19 -33.19
N LEU A 56 -17.11 -27.02 -32.31
CA LEU A 56 -17.31 -25.77 -31.57
C LEU A 56 -16.10 -25.44 -30.68
N VAL A 57 -15.57 -26.44 -29.97
CA VAL A 57 -14.36 -26.31 -29.14
C VAL A 57 -13.15 -25.94 -29.98
N GLU A 58 -12.91 -26.63 -31.11
CA GLU A 58 -11.77 -26.34 -31.99
C GLU A 58 -11.80 -24.91 -32.56
N ILE A 59 -12.99 -24.44 -32.96
CA ILE A 59 -13.18 -23.08 -33.46
C ILE A 59 -12.87 -22.06 -32.36
N ALA A 60 -13.39 -22.27 -31.16
CA ALA A 60 -13.11 -21.39 -30.02
C ALA A 60 -11.60 -21.39 -29.66
N ILE A 61 -10.93 -22.55 -29.68
CA ILE A 61 -9.48 -22.65 -29.45
C ILE A 61 -8.70 -21.87 -30.51
N GLN A 62 -9.01 -22.07 -31.79
CA GLN A 62 -8.32 -21.38 -32.87
C GLN A 62 -8.51 -19.86 -32.77
N TRP A 63 -9.73 -19.43 -32.44
CA TRP A 63 -10.03 -18.03 -32.32
C TRP A 63 -9.32 -17.38 -31.11
N LEU A 64 -9.35 -18.01 -29.94
CA LEU A 64 -8.66 -17.51 -28.73
C LEU A 64 -7.13 -17.49 -28.90
N LYS A 65 -6.58 -18.35 -29.77
CA LYS A 65 -5.15 -18.32 -30.13
C LYS A 65 -4.79 -17.18 -31.07
N LEU A 66 -5.70 -16.79 -31.97
CA LEU A 66 -5.51 -15.68 -32.90
C LEU A 66 -5.60 -14.32 -32.19
N HIS A 67 -6.34 -14.26 -31.08
CA HIS A 67 -6.50 -13.08 -30.23
C HIS A 67 -6.00 -13.38 -28.80
N PRO A 68 -4.68 -13.43 -28.58
CA PRO A 68 -4.13 -13.70 -27.26
C PRO A 68 -4.38 -12.51 -26.33
N ASN A 69 -5.51 -12.56 -25.63
CA ASN A 69 -5.79 -11.71 -24.48
C ASN A 69 -4.77 -12.02 -23.36
N GLU A 70 -4.51 -11.07 -22.45
CA GLU A 70 -3.58 -11.25 -21.30
C GLU A 70 -3.86 -12.48 -20.42
N THR A 71 -5.03 -13.10 -20.59
CA THR A 71 -5.46 -14.37 -20.00
C THR A 71 -4.81 -15.62 -20.59
N ALA A 72 -4.01 -15.50 -21.65
CA ALA A 72 -3.45 -16.61 -22.41
C ALA A 72 -2.28 -17.34 -21.69
N VAL A 73 -2.57 -17.89 -20.50
CA VAL A 73 -1.88 -19.08 -20.00
C VAL A 73 -2.62 -20.28 -20.58
N GLY A 74 -1.90 -21.26 -21.14
CA GLY A 74 -2.48 -22.37 -21.94
C GLY A 74 -3.72 -23.04 -21.35
N ASP A 75 -3.74 -23.27 -20.03
CA ASP A 75 -4.86 -23.89 -19.30
C ASP A 75 -6.16 -23.05 -19.32
N SER A 76 -6.08 -21.74 -19.58
CA SER A 76 -7.25 -20.86 -19.66
C SER A 76 -7.96 -20.91 -21.03
N VAL A 77 -7.26 -21.28 -22.09
CA VAL A 77 -7.80 -21.24 -23.47
C VAL A 77 -8.66 -22.46 -23.76
N GLU A 78 -8.15 -23.66 -23.46
CA GLU A 78 -8.90 -24.91 -23.61
C GLU A 78 -10.19 -24.85 -22.79
N SER A 79 -10.05 -24.28 -21.60
CA SER A 79 -11.09 -24.25 -20.61
C SER A 79 -12.22 -23.28 -21.01
N LEU A 80 -11.91 -22.05 -21.42
CA LEU A 80 -12.90 -21.13 -22.02
C LEU A 80 -13.57 -21.70 -23.27
N SER A 81 -12.82 -22.43 -24.12
CA SER A 81 -13.35 -23.02 -25.35
C SER A 81 -14.42 -24.08 -25.08
N LEU A 82 -14.21 -24.92 -24.06
CA LEU A 82 -15.20 -25.90 -23.60
C LEU A 82 -16.47 -25.20 -23.08
N ALA A 83 -16.29 -24.14 -22.27
CA ALA A 83 -17.42 -23.39 -21.74
C ALA A 83 -18.24 -22.73 -22.86
N MET A 84 -17.57 -22.12 -23.85
CA MET A 84 -18.22 -21.52 -25.00
C MET A 84 -19.07 -22.53 -25.79
N ALA A 85 -18.50 -23.70 -26.09
CA ALA A 85 -19.21 -24.76 -26.81
C ALA A 85 -20.42 -25.29 -26.01
N GLY A 86 -20.26 -25.47 -24.69
CA GLY A 86 -21.33 -25.90 -23.80
C GLY A 86 -22.49 -24.90 -23.75
N ILE A 87 -22.19 -23.61 -23.57
CA ILE A 87 -23.20 -22.54 -23.57
C ILE A 87 -23.99 -22.54 -24.88
N HIS A 88 -23.31 -22.61 -26.03
CA HIS A 88 -23.97 -22.64 -27.33
C HIS A 88 -24.90 -23.85 -27.49
N GLN A 89 -24.44 -25.04 -27.12
CA GLN A 89 -25.24 -26.26 -27.23
C GLN A 89 -26.47 -26.21 -26.31
N SER A 90 -26.29 -25.75 -25.07
CA SER A 90 -27.40 -25.56 -24.13
C SER A 90 -28.40 -24.51 -24.65
N ALA A 91 -27.93 -23.37 -25.15
CA ALA A 91 -28.79 -22.34 -25.73
C ALA A 91 -29.61 -22.88 -26.91
N CYS A 92 -28.99 -23.64 -27.82
CA CYS A 92 -29.68 -24.30 -28.93
C CYS A 92 -30.77 -25.27 -28.44
N GLN A 93 -30.49 -26.05 -27.39
CA GLN A 93 -31.47 -26.96 -26.79
C GLN A 93 -32.64 -26.18 -26.18
N TYR A 94 -32.37 -25.16 -25.37
CA TYR A 94 -33.41 -24.34 -24.75
C TYR A 94 -34.29 -23.63 -25.77
N ALA A 95 -33.70 -23.01 -26.80
CA ALA A 95 -34.46 -22.37 -27.87
C ALA A 95 -35.34 -23.36 -28.64
N SER A 96 -34.85 -24.58 -28.89
CA SER A 96 -35.64 -25.61 -29.58
C SER A 96 -36.90 -26.01 -28.80
N VAL A 97 -36.82 -26.03 -27.46
CA VAL A 97 -37.93 -26.38 -26.59
C VAL A 97 -38.89 -25.21 -26.40
N LEU A 98 -38.36 -24.02 -26.13
CA LEU A 98 -39.15 -22.85 -25.71
C LEU A 98 -39.71 -22.04 -26.89
N LEU A 99 -38.97 -21.93 -28.00
CA LEU A 99 -39.36 -21.13 -29.16
C LEU A 99 -39.93 -21.99 -30.29
N GLY A 100 -39.75 -23.32 -30.24
CA GLY A 100 -40.17 -24.24 -31.29
C GLY A 100 -39.52 -23.94 -32.65
N VAL A 101 -38.31 -23.37 -32.65
CA VAL A 101 -37.52 -23.03 -33.86
C VAL A 101 -36.04 -23.26 -33.56
N GLN A 102 -35.26 -23.62 -34.59
CA GLN A 102 -33.81 -23.42 -34.55
C GLN A 102 -33.47 -21.92 -34.60
N ALA A 103 -33.53 -21.26 -33.44
CA ALA A 103 -33.26 -19.83 -33.32
C ALA A 103 -31.76 -19.48 -33.49
N PHE A 104 -30.87 -20.43 -33.20
CA PHE A 104 -29.43 -20.22 -33.19
C PHE A 104 -28.72 -21.09 -34.24
N SER A 105 -27.66 -20.53 -34.83
CA SER A 105 -26.89 -21.16 -35.91
C SER A 105 -25.39 -21.09 -35.60
N PRO A 106 -24.52 -21.75 -36.39
CA PRO A 106 -23.08 -21.58 -36.26
C PRO A 106 -22.62 -20.11 -36.35
N ARG A 107 -23.36 -19.27 -37.08
CA ARG A 107 -23.13 -17.82 -37.12
C ARG A 107 -23.35 -17.15 -35.76
N THR A 108 -24.34 -17.62 -35.00
CA THR A 108 -24.59 -17.14 -33.62
C THR A 108 -23.46 -17.52 -32.68
N PHE A 109 -22.82 -18.68 -32.89
CA PHE A 109 -21.63 -19.07 -32.12
C PHE A 109 -20.44 -18.14 -32.40
N VAL A 110 -20.21 -17.79 -33.68
CA VAL A 110 -19.15 -16.84 -34.06
C VAL A 110 -19.43 -15.44 -33.53
N GLU A 111 -20.69 -14.99 -33.58
CA GLU A 111 -21.13 -13.72 -32.95
C GLU A 111 -20.89 -13.74 -31.44
N PHE A 112 -21.19 -14.85 -30.77
CA PHE A 112 -20.93 -15.02 -29.34
C PHE A 112 -19.46 -14.90 -28.96
N ILE A 113 -18.60 -15.56 -29.71
CA ILE A 113 -17.15 -15.43 -29.54
C ILE A 113 -16.71 -13.98 -29.79
N SER A 114 -17.24 -13.32 -30.82
CA SER A 114 -16.92 -11.91 -31.12
C SER A 114 -17.39 -10.95 -30.01
N HIS A 115 -18.58 -11.17 -29.45
CA HIS A 115 -19.08 -10.41 -28.31
C HIS A 115 -18.19 -10.61 -27.07
N PHE A 116 -17.65 -11.82 -26.86
CA PHE A 116 -16.72 -12.09 -25.76
C PHE A 116 -15.45 -11.25 -25.86
N ASP A 117 -14.77 -11.18 -27.02
CA ASP A 117 -13.56 -10.33 -27.13
C ASP A 117 -13.89 -8.86 -26.92
N CYS A 118 -14.97 -8.39 -27.55
CA CYS A 118 -15.43 -7.01 -27.46
C CYS A 118 -15.70 -6.60 -25.99
N LEU A 119 -16.37 -7.47 -25.24
CA LEU A 119 -16.64 -7.26 -23.82
C LEU A 119 -15.39 -7.38 -22.96
N TYR A 120 -14.57 -8.40 -23.21
CA TYR A 120 -13.34 -8.62 -22.45
C TYR A 120 -12.40 -7.42 -22.58
N ASP A 121 -12.16 -6.94 -23.80
CA ASP A 121 -11.34 -5.75 -24.06
C ASP A 121 -11.89 -4.50 -23.38
N LYS A 122 -13.22 -4.33 -23.40
CA LYS A 122 -13.88 -3.18 -22.77
C LYS A 122 -13.72 -3.21 -21.26
N LEU A 123 -14.04 -4.34 -20.62
CA LEU A 123 -13.91 -4.51 -19.18
C LEU A 123 -12.46 -4.41 -18.73
N LEU A 124 -11.52 -4.97 -19.50
CA LEU A 124 -10.08 -4.87 -19.22
C LEU A 124 -9.59 -3.43 -19.29
N LYS A 125 -10.01 -2.65 -20.29
CA LYS A 125 -9.67 -1.21 -20.39
C LYS A 125 -10.23 -0.42 -19.21
N GLN A 126 -11.49 -0.66 -18.84
CA GLN A 126 -12.11 0.00 -17.69
C GLN A 126 -11.40 -0.36 -16.38
N TRP A 127 -11.14 -1.65 -16.15
CA TRP A 127 -10.38 -2.13 -15.00
C TRP A 127 -8.99 -1.47 -14.94
N ARG A 128 -8.22 -1.47 -16.04
CA ARG A 128 -6.90 -0.81 -16.07
C ARG A 128 -6.97 0.65 -15.68
N SER A 129 -7.95 1.39 -16.20
CA SER A 129 -8.11 2.82 -15.90
C SER A 129 -8.41 3.08 -14.42
N LYS A 130 -9.30 2.29 -13.80
CA LYS A 130 -9.68 2.41 -12.39
C LYS A 130 -8.56 1.94 -11.47
N SER A 131 -8.02 0.75 -11.72
CA SER A 131 -6.96 0.13 -10.94
C SER A 131 -5.69 0.98 -10.97
N HIS A 132 -5.29 1.53 -12.12
CA HIS A 132 -4.09 2.36 -12.20
C HIS A 132 -4.17 3.58 -11.27
N ARG A 133 -5.31 4.28 -11.25
CA ARG A 133 -5.56 5.42 -10.33
C ARG A 133 -5.46 4.98 -8.88
N LEU A 134 -6.12 3.87 -8.54
CA LEU A 134 -6.16 3.32 -7.19
C LEU A 134 -4.76 2.89 -6.70
N TYR A 135 -4.05 2.06 -7.46
CA TYR A 135 -2.69 1.61 -7.12
C TYR A 135 -1.72 2.77 -6.99
N SER A 136 -1.77 3.75 -7.90
CA SER A 136 -0.89 4.91 -7.83
C SER A 136 -1.15 5.73 -6.55
N SER A 137 -2.40 5.83 -6.12
CA SER A 137 -2.76 6.52 -4.87
C SER A 137 -2.25 5.77 -3.65
N VAL A 138 -2.41 4.45 -3.61
CA VAL A 138 -1.88 3.59 -2.54
C VAL A 138 -0.36 3.64 -2.49
N VAL A 139 0.33 3.71 -3.63
CA VAL A 139 1.79 3.86 -3.69
C VAL A 139 2.25 5.19 -3.06
N HIS A 140 1.56 6.30 -3.35
CA HIS A 140 1.87 7.59 -2.72
C HIS A 140 1.64 7.56 -1.21
N LEU A 141 0.53 6.98 -0.75
CA LEU A 141 0.25 6.83 0.67
C LEU A 141 1.24 5.88 1.37
N ASN A 142 1.67 4.81 0.72
CA ASN A 142 2.70 3.92 1.25
C ASN A 142 4.07 4.63 1.37
N ALA A 143 4.40 5.51 0.42
CA ALA A 143 5.60 6.34 0.51
C ALA A 143 5.55 7.25 1.75
N LEU A 144 4.38 7.81 2.07
CA LEU A 144 4.16 8.59 3.28
C LEU A 144 4.36 7.75 4.55
N ASN A 145 3.72 6.57 4.63
CA ASN A 145 3.91 5.62 5.75
C ASN A 145 5.40 5.29 5.97
N ASN A 146 6.16 5.10 4.88
CA ASN A 146 7.59 4.83 4.94
C ASN A 146 8.40 6.02 5.49
N VAL A 147 8.04 7.26 5.14
CA VAL A 147 8.68 8.46 5.73
C VAL A 147 8.37 8.55 7.22
N THR A 148 7.13 8.27 7.63
CA THR A 148 6.73 8.21 9.04
C THR A 148 7.54 7.16 9.81
N LEU A 149 7.73 5.98 9.23
CA LEU A 149 8.54 4.92 9.81
C LEU A 149 10.01 5.34 9.97
N GLN A 150 10.58 5.99 8.96
CA GLN A 150 11.96 6.50 9.02
C GLN A 150 12.13 7.60 10.08
N ALA A 151 11.16 8.50 10.21
CA ALA A 151 11.17 9.54 11.25
C ALA A 151 11.16 8.93 12.66
N LYS A 152 10.29 7.93 12.89
CA LYS A 152 10.24 7.16 14.16
C LYS A 152 11.57 6.47 14.46
N GLN A 153 12.17 5.81 13.47
CA GLN A 153 13.47 5.16 13.62
C GLN A 153 14.60 6.15 13.95
N ASN A 154 14.58 7.34 13.34
CA ASN A 154 15.57 8.38 13.62
C ASN A 154 15.46 8.89 15.07
N VAL A 155 14.24 9.10 15.58
CA VAL A 155 14.01 9.48 16.98
C VAL A 155 14.56 8.41 17.92
N VAL A 156 14.25 7.13 17.70
CA VAL A 156 14.75 6.03 18.54
C VAL A 156 16.28 5.98 18.53
N ARG A 157 16.91 6.08 17.36
CA ARG A 157 18.38 6.10 17.24
C ARG A 157 19.01 7.25 18.03
N LEU A 158 18.45 8.47 17.91
CA LEU A 158 18.96 9.63 18.66
C LEU A 158 18.73 9.48 20.17
N GLN A 159 17.61 8.89 20.60
CA GLN A 159 17.34 8.58 22.01
C GLN A 159 18.38 7.60 22.57
N GLU A 160 18.74 6.56 21.82
CA GLU A 160 19.80 5.61 22.18
C GLU A 160 21.17 6.30 22.28
N GLU A 161 21.55 7.10 21.28
CA GLU A 161 22.80 7.87 21.30
C GLU A 161 22.88 8.81 22.51
N VAL A 162 21.81 9.57 22.80
CA VAL A 162 21.72 10.43 23.99
C VAL A 162 21.88 9.60 25.26
N ALA A 163 21.20 8.47 25.39
CA ALA A 163 21.31 7.61 26.58
C ALA A 163 22.74 7.08 26.79
N THR A 164 23.42 6.66 25.72
CA THR A 164 24.83 6.21 25.82
C THR A 164 25.76 7.33 26.25
N LYS A 165 25.58 8.54 25.72
CA LYS A 165 26.40 9.70 26.07
C LYS A 165 26.13 10.18 27.49
N GLN A 166 24.88 10.18 27.95
CA GLN A 166 24.53 10.48 29.34
C GLN A 166 25.14 9.46 30.31
N GLN A 167 25.20 8.19 29.93
CA GLN A 167 25.86 7.17 30.72
C GLN A 167 27.37 7.41 30.79
N HIS A 168 28.01 7.76 29.68
CA HIS A 168 29.44 8.10 29.65
C HIS A 168 29.75 9.37 30.45
N GLU A 169 28.87 10.37 30.44
CA GLU A 169 29.00 11.57 31.29
C GLU A 169 28.98 11.19 32.78
N LYS A 170 28.04 10.32 33.20
CA LYS A 170 27.98 9.82 34.59
C LYS A 170 29.26 9.09 35.00
N GLU A 171 29.87 8.32 34.10
CA GLU A 171 31.14 7.64 34.34
C GLU A 171 32.29 8.64 34.49
N LEU A 172 32.36 9.65 33.62
CA LEU A 172 33.37 10.71 33.72
C LEU A 172 33.21 11.54 35.00
N LEU A 173 31.98 11.85 35.41
CA LEU A 173 31.71 12.56 36.66
C LEU A 173 32.14 11.76 37.89
N ARG A 174 31.94 10.43 37.88
CA ARG A 174 32.47 9.55 38.94
C ARG A 174 33.99 9.55 38.96
N ALA A 175 34.63 9.41 37.79
CA ALA A 175 36.09 9.45 37.67
C ALA A 175 36.67 10.81 38.11
N LEU A 176 35.97 11.92 37.84
CA LEU A 176 36.36 13.25 38.32
C LEU A 176 36.33 13.32 39.85
N GLU A 177 35.31 12.75 40.48
CA GLU A 177 35.20 12.73 41.94
C GLU A 177 36.28 11.84 42.58
N ASP A 178 36.53 10.66 42.01
CA ASP A 178 37.63 9.78 42.43
C ASP A 178 38.98 10.50 42.30
N GLN A 179 39.19 11.24 41.21
CA GLN A 179 40.43 12.00 40.97
C GLN A 179 40.59 13.19 41.91
N LYS A 180 39.49 13.87 42.31
CA LYS A 180 39.53 14.91 43.35
C LYS A 180 39.97 14.33 44.70
N ASN A 181 39.42 13.18 45.09
CA ASN A 181 39.82 12.50 46.32
C ASN A 181 41.31 12.11 46.30
N LEU A 182 41.82 11.66 45.15
CA LEU A 182 43.25 11.38 44.98
C LEU A 182 44.12 12.63 45.07
N LEU A 183 43.67 13.76 44.50
CA LEU A 183 44.36 15.03 44.61
C LEU A 183 44.41 15.49 46.07
N GLU A 184 43.28 15.46 46.79
CA GLU A 184 43.22 15.83 48.22
C GLU A 184 44.20 14.98 49.05
N LEU A 185 44.22 13.66 48.85
CA LEU A 185 45.18 12.77 49.50
C LEU A 185 46.64 13.09 49.14
N ALA A 186 46.92 13.45 47.88
CA ALA A 186 48.26 13.85 47.44
C ALA A 186 48.68 15.21 48.05
N GLU A 187 47.75 16.15 48.21
CA GLU A 187 47.98 17.42 48.89
C GLU A 187 48.29 17.23 50.38
N GLU A 188 47.53 16.39 51.08
CA GLU A 188 47.80 16.02 52.47
C GLU A 188 49.17 15.37 52.64
N LYS A 189 49.51 14.41 51.78
CA LYS A 189 50.84 13.77 51.79
C LYS A 189 51.97 14.76 51.52
N CYS A 190 51.80 15.62 50.52
CA CYS A 190 52.78 16.65 50.20
C CYS A 190 53.00 17.59 51.40
N ALA A 191 51.93 18.06 52.03
CA ALA A 191 52.01 18.90 53.22
C ALA A 191 52.68 18.17 54.41
N ALA A 192 52.41 16.87 54.59
CA ALA A 192 53.04 16.07 55.63
C ALA A 192 54.56 15.92 55.41
N GLU A 193 54.99 15.63 54.17
CA GLU A 193 56.40 15.52 53.82
C GLU A 193 57.13 16.88 53.89
N GLU A 194 56.47 17.98 53.50
CA GLU A 194 57.00 19.35 53.65
C GLU A 194 57.20 19.72 55.12
N ASN A 195 56.23 19.40 55.98
CA ASN A 195 56.36 19.61 57.43
C ASN A 195 57.48 18.76 58.04
N GLN A 196 57.64 17.50 57.63
CA GLN A 196 58.76 16.66 58.06
C GLN A 196 60.11 17.22 57.61
N LEU A 197 60.20 17.72 56.37
CA LEU A 197 61.41 18.36 55.86
C LEU A 197 61.75 19.60 56.69
N GLU A 198 60.78 20.44 57.02
CA GLU A 198 61.01 21.63 57.83
C GLU A 198 61.45 21.28 59.26
N GLN A 199 60.82 20.27 59.87
CA GLN A 199 61.25 19.75 61.17
C GLN A 199 62.69 19.20 61.14
N ARG A 200 63.06 18.46 60.09
CA ARG A 200 64.43 17.94 59.92
C ARG A 200 65.46 19.05 59.68
N LYS A 201 65.10 20.11 58.93
CA LYS A 201 65.95 21.30 58.75
C LYS A 201 66.13 22.07 60.06
N GLU A 202 65.06 22.26 60.82
CA GLU A 202 65.09 22.91 62.14
C GLU A 202 66.01 22.13 63.09
N GLN A 203 65.86 20.80 63.16
CA GLN A 203 66.75 19.92 63.93
C GLN A 203 68.21 20.04 63.48
N LEU A 204 68.48 20.06 62.17
CA LEU A 204 69.82 20.26 61.64
C LEU A 204 70.39 21.63 62.04
N ASN A 205 69.60 22.70 61.93
CA ASN A 205 70.01 24.05 62.31
C ASN A 205 70.29 24.16 63.81
N GLN A 206 69.43 23.60 64.66
CA GLN A 206 69.63 23.54 66.11
C GLN A 206 70.88 22.74 66.45
N ALA A 207 71.07 21.57 65.84
CA ALA A 207 72.26 20.75 66.01
C ALA A 207 73.52 21.50 65.57
N VAL A 208 73.47 22.25 64.47
CA VAL A 208 74.56 23.11 63.94
C VAL A 208 74.86 24.30 64.87
N GLU A 209 73.86 24.94 65.46
CA GLU A 209 74.07 26.06 66.39
C GLU A 209 74.59 25.60 67.76
N GLN A 210 74.05 24.51 68.31
CA GLN A 210 74.60 23.88 69.52
C GLN A 210 76.07 23.50 69.31
N ALA A 211 76.35 22.84 68.18
CA ALA A 211 77.67 22.52 67.67
C ALA A 211 78.62 23.74 67.59
N LYS A 212 78.15 24.89 67.11
CA LYS A 212 78.95 26.13 67.04
C LYS A 212 79.24 26.68 68.43
N SER A 213 78.25 26.69 69.33
CA SER A 213 78.43 27.23 70.69
C SER A 213 79.44 26.43 71.51
N VAL A 214 79.37 25.09 71.45
CA VAL A 214 80.33 24.18 72.11
C VAL A 214 81.73 24.33 71.52
N PHE A 215 81.83 24.47 70.19
CA PHE A 215 83.10 24.67 69.49
C PHE A 215 83.75 26.02 69.84
N LEU A 216 82.99 27.11 69.95
CA LEU A 216 83.54 28.42 70.33
C LEU A 216 84.04 28.46 71.78
N LEU A 217 83.38 27.74 72.69
CA LEU A 217 83.85 27.60 74.07
C LEU A 217 85.20 26.85 74.15
N ARG A 218 85.38 25.82 73.32
CA ARG A 218 86.56 24.95 73.34
C ARG A 218 87.73 25.47 72.47
N LEU A 219 87.46 26.16 71.36
CA LEU A 219 88.47 26.92 70.59
C LEU A 219 89.26 27.89 71.46
N LYS A 220 88.59 28.51 72.43
CA LYS A 220 89.20 29.43 73.38
C LYS A 220 90.23 28.74 74.31
N ILE A 221 90.08 27.44 74.49
CA ILE A 221 91.01 26.56 75.22
C ILE A 221 92.16 26.14 74.29
N LEU A 222 91.89 25.82 73.02
CA LEU A 222 92.92 25.47 72.02
C LEU A 222 93.82 26.64 71.60
N GLU A 223 93.34 27.88 71.56
CA GLU A 223 94.16 29.06 71.25
C GLU A 223 95.30 29.29 72.27
N SER A 224 95.31 28.55 73.39
CA SER A 224 96.40 28.55 74.37
C SER A 224 97.54 27.56 74.06
N LEU A 225 97.42 26.72 73.02
CA LEU A 225 98.46 25.77 72.60
C LEU A 225 99.48 26.42 71.66
N SER A 226 100.76 26.36 72.02
CA SER A 226 101.86 26.80 71.18
C SER A 226 102.76 25.63 70.75
N PRO A 227 103.36 25.65 69.54
CA PRO A 227 104.27 24.60 69.06
C PRO A 227 105.37 24.15 70.04
N PRO A 228 106.00 25.02 70.86
CA PRO A 228 107.03 24.57 71.81
C PRO A 228 106.51 23.72 72.97
N ASP A 229 105.20 23.66 73.22
CA ASP A 229 104.64 22.86 74.31
C ASP A 229 104.70 21.34 74.01
N LEU A 230 104.67 20.94 72.72
CA LEU A 230 104.76 19.54 72.30
C LEU A 230 106.20 19.00 72.32
N GLU A 231 107.20 19.86 72.09
CA GLU A 231 108.63 19.48 72.12
C GLU A 231 109.12 19.17 73.53
N GLU A 232 108.43 19.63 74.58
CA GLU A 232 108.83 19.43 75.97
C GLU A 232 108.54 18.01 76.49
N VAL A 233 107.56 17.31 75.91
CA VAL A 233 107.26 15.90 76.22
C VAL A 233 108.32 14.95 75.62
N HIS A 234 108.92 15.32 74.47
CA HIS A 234 110.01 14.56 73.85
C HIS A 234 111.35 14.65 74.61
N HIS A 235 111.51 15.61 75.54
CA HIS A 235 112.75 15.82 76.31
C HIS A 235 112.69 15.26 77.76
N TYR A 236 111.69 14.43 78.08
CA TYR A 236 111.60 13.78 79.39
C TYR A 236 112.72 12.73 79.55
N ARG A 237 113.34 12.65 80.74
CA ARG A 237 114.65 11.97 80.92
C ARG A 237 114.61 10.42 80.93
N ASP A 238 113.43 9.81 80.86
CA ASP A 238 113.18 8.39 80.53
C ASP A 238 111.64 8.16 80.54
N PRO A 239 110.89 8.52 79.47
CA PRO A 239 109.44 8.34 79.46
C PRO A 239 109.08 6.86 79.30
N PRO A 240 108.08 6.32 80.02
CA PRO A 240 107.65 4.94 79.83
C PRO A 240 107.21 4.73 78.39
N GLU A 241 107.79 3.73 77.73
CA GLU A 241 107.75 3.49 76.28
C GLU A 241 106.32 3.42 75.70
N GLY A 242 105.35 2.99 76.53
CA GLY A 242 103.93 2.96 76.17
C GLY A 242 103.25 4.34 76.02
N VAL A 243 103.72 5.39 76.71
CA VAL A 243 103.10 6.73 76.64
C VAL A 243 103.53 7.48 75.38
N VAL A 244 104.79 7.30 74.93
CA VAL A 244 105.31 7.96 73.71
C VAL A 244 104.69 7.33 72.46
N GLN A 245 104.52 6.01 72.44
CA GLN A 245 103.85 5.31 71.33
C GLN A 245 102.38 5.74 71.20
N GLU A 246 101.66 5.89 72.30
CA GLU A 246 100.30 6.43 72.27
C GLU A 246 100.30 7.90 71.82
N LEU A 247 101.18 8.78 72.31
CA LEU A 247 101.19 10.18 71.87
C LEU A 247 101.47 10.40 70.37
N GLU A 248 102.33 9.60 69.76
CA GLU A 248 102.70 9.70 68.33
C GLU A 248 101.73 8.94 67.40
N TYR A 249 101.16 7.83 67.85
CA TYR A 249 100.37 6.92 67.00
C TYR A 249 98.93 6.71 67.48
N PHE A 250 98.45 7.46 68.48
CA PHE A 250 97.08 7.36 68.96
C PHE A 250 96.10 7.68 67.84
N ASP A 251 95.45 6.63 67.35
CA ASP A 251 94.40 6.77 66.37
C ASP A 251 93.15 7.29 67.07
N CYS A 252 92.99 8.61 67.03
CA CYS A 252 91.79 9.32 67.42
C CYS A 252 90.52 8.76 66.74
N CYS A 253 90.67 7.96 65.67
CA CYS A 253 89.55 7.31 65.00
C CYS A 253 88.87 6.20 65.80
N THR A 254 89.58 5.58 66.74
CA THR A 254 89.13 4.41 67.52
C THR A 254 88.29 4.77 68.76
N VAL A 255 88.28 6.04 69.16
CA VAL A 255 87.56 6.53 70.35
C VAL A 255 86.05 6.45 70.14
N THR A 256 85.36 5.67 70.97
CA THR A 256 83.89 5.53 70.94
C THR A 256 83.20 6.70 71.67
N THR A 257 81.91 6.92 71.39
CA THR A 257 81.11 7.96 72.07
C THR A 257 81.11 7.80 73.59
N GLU A 258 81.13 6.56 74.09
CA GLU A 258 81.19 6.25 75.53
C GLU A 258 82.55 6.60 76.13
N GLN A 259 83.65 6.28 75.43
CA GLN A 259 85.00 6.66 75.85
C GLN A 259 85.20 8.17 75.84
N LEU A 260 84.56 8.87 74.89
CA LEU A 260 84.60 10.31 74.78
C LEU A 260 83.84 11.00 75.94
N GLN A 261 82.70 10.44 76.37
CA GLN A 261 81.97 10.91 77.57
C GLN A 261 82.76 10.67 78.85
N GLN A 262 83.38 9.50 79.00
CA GLN A 262 84.26 9.21 80.14
C GLN A 262 85.47 10.16 80.19
N LEU A 263 86.03 10.48 79.02
CA LEU A 263 87.11 11.47 78.90
C LEU A 263 86.62 12.89 79.26
N GLU A 264 85.40 13.24 78.87
CA GLU A 264 84.77 14.52 79.23
C GLU A 264 84.54 14.66 80.75
N GLU A 265 84.11 13.61 81.45
CA GLU A 265 83.99 13.61 82.92
C GLU A 265 85.34 13.85 83.63
N ILE A 266 86.43 13.31 83.07
CA ILE A 266 87.80 13.50 83.58
C ILE A 266 88.26 14.94 83.31
N ILE A 267 87.99 15.48 82.12
CA ILE A 267 88.38 16.83 81.71
C ILE A 267 87.60 17.92 82.45
N GLN A 268 86.31 17.71 82.78
CA GLN A 268 85.50 18.68 83.51
C GLN A 268 85.81 18.73 85.03
N SER A 269 86.73 17.89 85.51
CA SER A 269 87.19 17.92 86.89
C SER A 269 87.98 19.20 87.19
N PRO A 270 87.71 19.91 88.32
CA PRO A 270 88.41 21.15 88.69
C PRO A 270 89.91 20.95 89.00
N HIS A 271 90.40 19.71 89.02
CA HIS A 271 91.82 19.38 89.17
C HIS A 271 92.54 19.14 87.84
N PHE A 272 91.83 19.17 86.70
CA PHE A 272 92.35 18.88 85.37
C PHE A 272 92.45 20.16 84.52
N GLU A 273 93.01 21.22 85.11
CA GLU A 273 93.22 22.51 84.46
C GLU A 273 94.71 22.69 84.14
N PRO A 274 95.11 23.00 82.89
CA PRO A 274 96.52 23.07 82.49
C PRO A 274 97.36 23.99 83.39
N GLU A 275 96.79 25.12 83.84
CA GLU A 275 97.46 26.06 84.75
C GLU A 275 97.71 25.46 86.15
N SER A 276 96.81 24.60 86.62
CA SER A 276 96.93 23.91 87.91
C SER A 276 97.94 22.75 87.85
N VAL A 277 97.99 22.01 86.74
CA VAL A 277 98.92 20.88 86.54
C VAL A 277 100.38 21.36 86.31
N ARG A 278 100.55 22.59 85.80
CA ARG A 278 101.85 23.25 85.59
C ARG A 278 102.70 23.36 86.86
N GLU A 279 102.08 23.52 88.03
CA GLU A 279 102.82 23.63 89.31
C GLU A 279 103.56 22.34 89.68
N VAL A 280 103.14 21.19 89.11
CA VAL A 280 103.72 19.86 89.38
C VAL A 280 104.69 19.42 88.28
N SER A 281 104.36 19.62 86.99
CA SER A 281 105.25 19.31 85.87
C SER A 281 104.81 19.96 84.57
N LYS A 282 105.77 20.56 83.87
CA LYS A 282 105.57 21.16 82.54
C LYS A 282 105.27 20.10 81.46
N ALA A 283 105.81 18.89 81.59
CA ALA A 283 105.46 17.77 80.71
C ALA A 283 104.03 17.23 80.96
N CYS A 284 103.52 17.31 82.21
CA CYS A 284 102.15 16.95 82.52
C CYS A 284 101.14 18.01 82.03
N GLU A 285 101.53 19.29 82.04
CA GLU A 285 100.79 20.37 81.39
C GLU A 285 100.63 20.13 79.88
N SER A 286 101.72 19.79 79.17
CA SER A 286 101.70 19.45 77.74
C SER A 286 100.86 18.21 77.44
N LEU A 287 100.94 17.16 78.27
CA LEU A 287 100.08 15.98 78.15
C LEU A 287 98.61 16.31 78.38
N CYS A 288 98.30 17.16 79.37
CA CYS A 288 96.95 17.65 79.65
C CYS A 288 96.39 18.43 78.43
N ARG A 289 97.17 19.34 77.85
CA ARG A 289 96.78 20.07 76.63
C ARG A 289 96.64 19.15 75.41
N TRP A 290 97.49 18.13 75.27
CA TRP A 290 97.36 17.14 74.20
C TRP A 290 96.07 16.33 74.34
N VAL A 291 95.72 15.89 75.56
CA VAL A 291 94.45 15.19 75.84
C VAL A 291 93.25 16.09 75.53
N LEU A 292 93.30 17.38 75.89
CA LEU A 292 92.28 18.37 75.54
C LEU A 292 92.13 18.55 74.02
N ALA A 293 93.25 18.63 73.28
CA ALA A 293 93.26 18.76 71.82
C ALA A 293 92.74 17.51 71.10
N VAL A 294 93.10 16.32 71.58
CA VAL A 294 92.60 15.03 71.10
C VAL A 294 91.10 14.91 71.36
N HIS A 295 90.64 15.27 72.56
CA HIS A 295 89.22 15.32 72.90
C HIS A 295 88.46 16.27 71.96
N GLU A 296 88.97 17.47 71.71
CA GLU A 296 88.32 18.46 70.84
C GLU A 296 88.30 18.04 69.36
N TYR A 297 89.38 17.44 68.85
CA TYR A 297 89.41 16.85 67.51
C TYR A 297 88.37 15.72 67.37
N CYS A 298 88.30 14.82 68.36
CA CYS A 298 87.32 13.74 68.39
C CYS A 298 85.88 14.27 68.48
N CYS A 299 85.63 15.32 69.29
CA CYS A 299 84.34 16.02 69.32
C CYS A 299 83.98 16.64 67.97
N LYS A 300 84.93 17.33 67.32
CA LYS A 300 84.69 17.98 66.01
C LYS A 300 84.39 16.96 64.92
N ARG A 301 85.11 15.83 64.91
CA ARG A 301 84.90 14.71 64.00
C ARG A 301 83.51 14.08 64.20
N HIS A 302 83.12 13.82 65.45
CA HIS A 302 81.80 13.29 65.78
C HIS A 302 80.67 14.25 65.35
N GLN A 303 80.86 15.55 65.58
CA GLN A 303 79.93 16.61 65.20
C GLN A 303 79.78 16.75 63.67
N LEU A 304 80.87 16.60 62.91
CA LEU A 304 80.87 16.60 61.45
C LEU A 304 80.15 15.35 60.88
N LEU A 305 80.36 14.19 61.49
CA LEU A 305 79.65 12.96 61.14
C LEU A 305 78.15 13.06 61.43
N LEU A 306 77.77 13.64 62.57
CA LEU A 306 76.36 13.90 62.92
C LEU A 306 75.71 14.88 61.93
N GLN A 307 76.42 15.96 61.56
CA GLN A 307 75.95 16.90 60.53
C GLN A 307 75.81 16.25 59.16
N GLN A 308 76.73 15.36 58.76
CA GLN A 308 76.61 14.62 57.50
C GLN A 308 75.42 13.65 57.51
N GLN A 309 75.21 12.91 58.60
CA GLN A 309 74.05 12.01 58.75
C GLN A 309 72.73 12.78 58.72
N MET A 310 72.62 13.88 59.47
CA MET A 310 71.42 14.72 59.45
C MET A 310 71.23 15.41 58.08
N GLY A 311 72.31 15.80 57.40
CA GLY A 311 72.28 16.33 56.05
C GLY A 311 71.80 15.32 55.00
N LEU A 312 72.14 14.03 55.16
CA LEU A 312 71.60 12.94 54.33
C LEU A 312 70.09 12.76 54.57
N LEU A 313 69.64 12.77 55.83
CA LEU A 313 68.21 12.70 56.18
C LEU A 313 67.41 13.89 55.61
N VAL A 314 68.00 15.10 55.58
CA VAL A 314 67.39 16.27 54.92
C VAL A 314 67.33 16.07 53.41
N ARG A 315 68.37 15.53 52.76
CA ARG A 315 68.34 15.23 51.31
C ARG A 315 67.33 14.15 50.96
N GLU A 316 67.21 13.10 51.76
CA GLU A 316 66.19 12.07 51.59
C GLU A 316 64.79 12.67 51.73
N ALA A 317 64.55 13.50 52.74
CA ALA A 317 63.29 14.22 52.91
C ALA A 317 62.99 15.18 51.73
N GLN A 318 64.01 15.88 51.19
CA GLN A 318 63.85 16.70 49.99
C GLN A 318 63.43 15.88 48.76
N SER A 319 63.99 14.68 48.61
CA SER A 319 63.60 13.75 47.55
C SER A 319 62.16 13.28 47.71
N GLN A 320 61.71 13.00 48.94
CA GLN A 320 60.32 12.59 49.21
C GLN A 320 59.34 13.72 48.91
N VAL A 321 59.65 14.96 49.31
CA VAL A 321 58.85 16.14 48.95
C VAL A 321 58.77 16.32 47.44
N PHE A 322 59.88 16.18 46.71
CA PHE A 322 59.87 16.28 45.25
C PHE A 322 58.94 15.23 44.61
N LEU A 323 59.00 13.97 45.05
CA LEU A 323 58.11 12.91 44.55
C LEU A 323 56.64 13.18 44.91
N ALA A 324 56.36 13.67 46.11
CA ALA A 324 54.99 14.02 46.54
C ALA A 324 54.43 15.20 45.73
N GLN A 325 55.25 16.23 45.45
CA GLN A 325 54.88 17.36 44.59
C GLN A 325 54.61 16.92 43.15
N GLN A 326 55.42 15.99 42.62
CA GLN A 326 55.18 15.41 41.30
C GLN A 326 53.84 14.65 41.24
N GLN A 327 53.55 13.80 42.23
CA GLN A 327 52.28 13.08 42.30
C GLN A 327 51.08 14.02 42.41
N LYS A 328 51.20 15.10 43.19
CA LYS A 328 50.19 16.17 43.25
C LYS A 328 49.99 16.82 41.88
N GLN A 329 51.06 17.14 41.18
CA GLN A 329 51.00 17.77 39.86
C GLN A 329 50.37 16.85 38.80
N GLU A 330 50.76 15.58 38.76
CA GLU A 330 50.16 14.56 37.90
C GLU A 330 48.67 14.40 38.20
N ALA A 331 48.29 14.35 39.48
CA ALA A 331 46.89 14.27 39.89
C ALA A 331 46.08 15.50 39.46
N SER A 332 46.67 16.70 39.51
CA SER A 332 46.04 17.95 39.07
C SER A 332 45.83 18.00 37.55
N GLN A 333 46.81 17.55 36.77
CA GLN A 333 46.71 17.49 35.31
C GLN A 333 45.64 16.49 34.85
N CYS A 334 45.60 15.30 35.47
CA CYS A 334 44.55 14.33 35.21
C CYS A 334 43.15 14.88 35.51
N LEU A 335 43.02 15.74 36.53
CA LEU A 335 41.76 16.39 36.88
C LEU A 335 41.34 17.41 35.81
N GLU A 336 42.26 18.26 35.34
CA GLU A 336 42.01 19.19 34.24
C GLU A 336 41.59 18.46 32.94
N ASP A 337 42.28 17.37 32.59
CA ASP A 337 41.96 16.53 31.44
C ASP A 337 40.55 15.93 31.54
N LEU A 338 40.15 15.47 32.72
CA LEU A 338 38.79 14.95 32.98
C LEU A 338 37.75 16.06 32.87
N GLN A 339 38.03 17.27 33.36
CA GLN A 339 37.14 18.42 33.22
C GLN A 339 36.92 18.79 31.75
N LEU A 340 37.98 18.78 30.93
CA LEU A 340 37.87 19.04 29.49
C LEU A 340 37.05 17.96 28.78
N LYS A 341 37.24 16.68 29.13
CA LYS A 341 36.43 15.57 28.59
C LYS A 341 34.95 15.71 28.96
N ILE A 342 34.65 16.13 30.20
CA ILE A 342 33.28 16.39 30.66
C ILE A 342 32.66 17.57 29.89
N GLN A 343 33.38 18.67 29.70
CA GLN A 343 32.88 19.79 28.89
C GLN A 343 32.60 19.38 27.44
N ALA A 344 33.50 18.58 26.85
CA ALA A 344 33.32 18.08 25.49
C ALA A 344 32.08 17.18 25.37
N ILE A 345 31.85 16.27 26.32
CA ILE A 345 30.67 15.40 26.27
C ILE A 345 29.37 16.16 26.53
N GLN A 346 29.40 17.17 27.42
CA GLN A 346 28.25 18.04 27.69
C GLN A 346 27.83 18.82 26.44
N HIS A 347 28.80 19.41 25.73
CA HIS A 347 28.52 20.10 24.48
C HIS A 347 27.95 19.15 23.41
N GLU A 348 28.48 17.93 23.31
CA GLU A 348 27.96 16.93 22.37
C GLU A 348 26.54 16.47 22.76
N LEU A 349 26.24 16.33 24.06
CA LEU A 349 24.92 16.04 24.58
C LEU A 349 23.92 17.15 24.26
N ASP A 350 24.29 18.42 24.47
CA ASP A 350 23.43 19.56 24.12
C ASP A 350 23.10 19.59 22.63
N ARG A 351 24.09 19.30 21.77
CA ARG A 351 23.89 19.17 20.32
C ARG A 351 22.92 18.04 19.99
N LEU A 352 23.14 16.84 20.55
CA LEU A 352 22.30 15.66 20.31
C LEU A 352 20.87 15.86 20.83
N LEU A 353 20.69 16.50 21.99
CA LEU A 353 19.38 16.85 22.53
C LEU A 353 18.64 17.84 21.62
N GLY A 354 19.35 18.82 21.06
CA GLY A 354 18.80 19.75 20.08
C GLY A 354 18.36 19.05 18.78
N ASP A 355 19.17 18.10 18.29
CA ASP A 355 18.85 17.30 17.10
C ASP A 355 17.69 16.32 17.37
N LEU A 356 17.64 15.72 18.56
CA LEU A 356 16.52 14.89 19.01
C LEU A 356 15.22 15.69 19.06
N HIS A 357 15.23 16.90 19.62
CA HIS A 357 14.03 17.74 19.68
C HIS A 357 13.49 18.11 18.28
N LYS A 358 14.39 18.41 17.33
CA LYS A 358 14.01 18.62 15.93
C LYS A 358 13.42 17.35 15.30
N ALA A 359 14.05 16.19 15.55
CA ALA A 359 13.58 14.92 15.04
C ALA A 359 12.21 14.53 15.62
N GLU A 360 11.97 14.74 16.92
CA GLU A 360 10.68 14.50 17.57
C GLU A 360 9.59 15.45 17.05
N SER A 361 9.93 16.71 16.80
CA SER A 361 8.98 17.67 16.23
C SER A 361 8.58 17.26 14.81
N HIS A 362 9.56 16.87 13.99
CA HIS A 362 9.33 16.37 12.64
C HIS A 362 8.53 15.06 12.63
N GLU A 363 8.85 14.11 13.51
CA GLU A 363 8.09 12.86 13.64
C GLU A 363 6.63 13.12 14.01
N LYS A 364 6.37 14.03 14.96
CA LYS A 364 5.00 14.42 15.33
C LYS A 364 4.24 15.01 14.16
N GLU A 365 4.84 15.94 13.41
CA GLU A 365 4.22 16.55 12.23
C GLU A 365 3.85 15.50 11.18
N VAL A 366 4.80 14.62 10.86
CA VAL A 366 4.60 13.55 9.87
C VAL A 366 3.59 12.52 10.35
N SER A 367 3.61 12.14 11.63
CA SER A 367 2.71 11.15 12.22
C SER A 367 1.27 11.62 12.30
N ILE A 368 1.02 12.92 12.58
CA ILE A 368 -0.31 13.52 12.48
C ILE A 368 -0.83 13.43 11.05
N PHE A 369 0.04 13.74 10.09
CA PHE A 369 -0.30 13.72 8.69
C PHE A 369 -0.60 12.29 8.18
N ASP A 370 0.25 11.32 8.53
CA ASP A 370 0.08 9.89 8.27
C ASP A 370 -1.23 9.34 8.83
N GLY A 371 -1.52 9.65 10.10
CA GLY A 371 -2.74 9.23 10.78
C GLY A 371 -4.02 9.75 10.11
N LYS A 372 -3.96 10.90 9.42
CA LYS A 372 -5.09 11.43 8.65
C LYS A 372 -5.43 10.56 7.45
N PHE A 373 -4.44 9.93 6.83
CA PHE A 373 -4.62 9.09 5.64
C PHE A 373 -4.69 7.59 5.95
N GLU A 374 -4.51 7.17 7.20
CA GLU A 374 -4.49 5.75 7.58
C GLU A 374 -5.77 5.01 7.16
N LYS A 375 -6.95 5.64 7.36
CA LYS A 375 -8.23 5.07 6.91
C LYS A 375 -8.26 4.91 5.39
N HIS A 376 -7.91 5.96 4.65
CA HIS A 376 -7.87 5.93 3.18
C HIS A 376 -6.89 4.89 2.65
N PHE A 377 -5.70 4.78 3.25
CA PHE A 377 -4.72 3.76 2.90
C PHE A 377 -5.27 2.35 3.10
N ARG A 378 -5.92 2.08 4.25
CA ARG A 378 -6.53 0.78 4.55
C ARG A 378 -7.63 0.43 3.57
N ASP A 379 -8.57 1.35 3.37
CA ASP A 379 -9.73 1.14 2.50
C ASP A 379 -9.28 0.93 1.05
N TRP A 380 -8.40 1.79 0.52
CA TRP A 380 -7.92 1.67 -0.85
C TRP A 380 -6.98 0.49 -1.09
N SER A 381 -6.24 0.06 -0.06
CA SER A 381 -5.45 -1.18 -0.14
C SER A 381 -6.38 -2.41 -0.23
N SER A 382 -7.48 -2.42 0.53
CA SER A 382 -8.52 -3.44 0.40
C SER A 382 -9.17 -3.40 -1.00
N ASP A 383 -9.46 -2.20 -1.52
CA ASP A 383 -10.02 -2.03 -2.86
C ASP A 383 -9.05 -2.53 -3.95
N CYS A 384 -7.73 -2.37 -3.76
CA CYS A 384 -6.70 -2.95 -4.65
C CYS A 384 -6.75 -4.47 -4.66
N GLU A 385 -6.85 -5.10 -3.48
CA GLU A 385 -6.98 -6.57 -3.37
C GLU A 385 -8.27 -7.06 -4.05
N GLU A 386 -9.37 -6.33 -3.89
CA GLU A 386 -10.62 -6.63 -4.58
C GLU A 386 -10.48 -6.44 -6.11
N ALA A 387 -9.83 -5.38 -6.56
CA ALA A 387 -9.57 -5.13 -7.98
C ALA A 387 -8.74 -6.27 -8.60
N ASP A 388 -7.77 -6.83 -7.88
CA ASP A 388 -7.00 -8.00 -8.31
C ASP A 388 -7.86 -9.27 -8.42
N LEU A 389 -8.83 -9.45 -7.52
CA LEU A 389 -9.80 -10.55 -7.63
C LEU A 389 -10.73 -10.36 -8.82
N ARG A 390 -11.22 -9.14 -9.05
CA ARG A 390 -12.06 -8.79 -10.22
C ARG A 390 -11.31 -9.01 -11.53
N HIS A 391 -10.03 -8.63 -11.61
CA HIS A 391 -9.20 -8.88 -12.78
C HIS A 391 -9.17 -10.37 -13.18
N LYS A 392 -9.06 -11.27 -12.20
CA LYS A 392 -9.08 -12.72 -12.42
C LYS A 392 -10.43 -13.25 -12.89
N ASN A 393 -11.52 -12.53 -12.58
CA ASN A 393 -12.88 -12.91 -12.93
C ASN A 393 -13.34 -12.38 -14.31
N LEU A 394 -12.67 -11.34 -14.84
CA LEU A 394 -13.01 -10.70 -16.12
C LEU A 394 -13.34 -11.65 -17.28
N PRO A 395 -12.62 -12.77 -17.50
CA PRO A 395 -12.96 -13.68 -18.60
C PRO A 395 -14.30 -14.37 -18.39
N GLY A 396 -14.62 -14.74 -17.13
CA GLY A 396 -15.91 -15.33 -16.80
C GLY A 396 -17.04 -14.33 -16.97
N ASP A 397 -16.82 -13.10 -16.51
CA ASP A 397 -17.82 -12.03 -16.60
C ASP A 397 -18.10 -11.68 -18.08
N ALA A 398 -17.05 -11.49 -18.89
CA ALA A 398 -17.17 -11.26 -20.32
C ALA A 398 -17.88 -12.42 -21.04
N LEU A 399 -17.60 -13.67 -20.65
CA LEU A 399 -18.25 -14.85 -21.22
C LEU A 399 -19.75 -14.88 -20.93
N ILE A 400 -20.16 -14.58 -19.70
CA ILE A 400 -21.58 -14.59 -19.34
C ILE A 400 -22.30 -13.44 -20.04
N LEU A 401 -21.74 -12.23 -20.03
CA LEU A 401 -22.31 -11.07 -20.72
C LEU A 401 -22.43 -11.31 -22.24
N ALA A 402 -21.43 -11.95 -22.85
CA ALA A 402 -21.49 -12.31 -24.27
C ALA A 402 -22.59 -13.34 -24.54
N ALA A 403 -22.80 -14.30 -23.63
CA ALA A 403 -23.86 -15.28 -23.76
C ALA A 403 -25.25 -14.62 -23.66
N VAL A 404 -25.42 -13.65 -22.76
CA VAL A 404 -26.64 -12.84 -22.67
C VAL A 404 -26.91 -12.14 -24.01
N ILE A 405 -25.93 -11.41 -24.55
CA ILE A 405 -26.11 -10.67 -25.81
C ILE A 405 -26.47 -11.61 -26.97
N SER A 406 -25.88 -12.80 -27.01
CA SER A 406 -25.96 -13.69 -28.18
C SER A 406 -27.16 -14.61 -28.19
N TYR A 407 -27.68 -14.97 -27.00
CA TYR A 407 -28.69 -16.02 -26.85
C TYR A 407 -29.93 -15.57 -26.12
N LEU A 408 -29.88 -14.55 -25.26
CA LEU A 408 -31.03 -14.22 -24.41
C LEU A 408 -32.02 -13.25 -25.08
N GLY A 409 -31.65 -12.60 -26.18
CA GLY A 409 -32.48 -11.62 -26.88
C GLY A 409 -33.92 -12.05 -27.18
N PRO A 410 -34.17 -13.24 -27.77
CA PRO A 410 -35.52 -13.67 -28.16
C PRO A 410 -36.46 -14.03 -27.01
N PHE A 411 -35.97 -14.04 -25.76
CA PHE A 411 -36.74 -14.49 -24.61
C PHE A 411 -37.30 -13.29 -23.83
N GLY A 412 -38.50 -13.49 -23.29
CA GLY A 412 -39.10 -12.53 -22.35
C GLY A 412 -38.26 -12.37 -21.07
N PRO A 413 -38.49 -11.29 -20.32
CA PRO A 413 -37.65 -10.88 -19.18
C PRO A 413 -37.53 -11.94 -18.08
N ASP A 414 -38.62 -12.60 -17.71
CA ASP A 414 -38.60 -13.61 -16.64
C ASP A 414 -37.77 -14.82 -17.05
N ILE A 415 -37.95 -15.32 -18.27
CA ILE A 415 -37.13 -16.40 -18.85
C ILE A 415 -35.66 -15.95 -18.98
N ARG A 416 -35.39 -14.70 -19.40
CA ARG A 416 -34.02 -14.16 -19.47
C ARG A 416 -33.32 -14.21 -18.12
N THR A 417 -34.01 -13.85 -17.03
CA THR A 417 -33.42 -13.91 -15.68
C THR A 417 -33.14 -15.35 -15.23
N GLU A 418 -34.04 -16.29 -15.54
CA GLU A 418 -33.83 -17.72 -15.26
C GLU A 418 -32.62 -18.26 -16.05
N LEU A 419 -32.55 -17.96 -17.36
CA LEU A 419 -31.45 -18.39 -18.22
C LEU A 419 -30.12 -17.77 -17.81
N MET A 420 -30.11 -16.50 -17.40
CA MET A 420 -28.92 -15.84 -16.86
C MET A 420 -28.39 -16.60 -15.64
N SER A 421 -29.25 -16.93 -14.68
CA SER A 421 -28.87 -17.69 -13.49
C SER A 421 -28.31 -19.09 -13.83
N LYS A 422 -28.86 -19.74 -14.87
CA LYS A 422 -28.33 -21.03 -15.36
C LYS A 422 -26.96 -20.89 -16.01
N VAL A 423 -26.72 -19.82 -16.78
CA VAL A 423 -25.41 -19.55 -17.38
C VAL A 423 -24.38 -19.23 -16.30
N GLU A 424 -24.75 -18.45 -15.28
CA GLU A 424 -23.92 -18.20 -14.09
C GLU A 424 -23.54 -19.50 -13.37
N GLY A 425 -24.52 -20.36 -13.08
CA GLY A 425 -24.31 -21.66 -12.44
C GLY A 425 -23.38 -22.54 -13.27
N PHE A 426 -23.58 -22.58 -14.58
CA PHE A 426 -22.72 -23.34 -15.50
C PHE A 426 -21.27 -22.85 -15.46
N VAL A 427 -21.03 -21.54 -15.54
CA VAL A 427 -19.68 -20.95 -15.50
C VAL A 427 -19.03 -21.13 -14.12
N SER A 428 -19.82 -21.07 -13.04
CA SER A 428 -19.36 -21.28 -11.67
C SER A 428 -18.94 -22.73 -11.40
N ASP A 429 -19.81 -23.70 -11.71
CA ASP A 429 -19.52 -25.14 -11.60
C ASP A 429 -18.31 -25.53 -12.46
N TRP A 430 -18.17 -24.86 -13.60
CA TRP A 430 -17.07 -25.07 -14.51
C TRP A 430 -15.75 -24.52 -13.94
N ARG A 431 -15.76 -23.33 -13.31
CA ARG A 431 -14.60 -22.75 -12.60
C ARG A 431 -14.14 -23.65 -11.45
N HIS A 432 -15.06 -24.22 -10.69
CA HIS A 432 -14.75 -25.14 -9.59
C HIS A 432 -14.08 -26.44 -10.05
N ARG A 433 -14.48 -26.99 -11.21
CA ARG A 433 -13.92 -28.24 -11.74
C ARG A 433 -12.52 -28.10 -12.31
N HIS A 434 -12.11 -26.91 -12.75
CA HIS A 434 -10.85 -26.69 -13.46
C HIS A 434 -9.81 -25.83 -12.73
N LYS A 435 -10.12 -25.24 -11.55
CA LYS A 435 -9.11 -24.62 -10.65
C LYS A 435 -9.45 -24.83 -9.15
N PRO A 436 -9.20 -26.02 -8.56
CA PRO A 436 -9.58 -26.33 -7.19
C PRO A 436 -8.74 -25.63 -6.09
N HIS A 437 -7.63 -24.94 -6.40
CA HIS A 437 -6.61 -24.60 -5.37
C HIS A 437 -6.25 -23.13 -5.15
N ARG A 438 -7.05 -22.12 -5.57
CA ARG A 438 -6.69 -20.74 -5.20
C ARG A 438 -7.80 -19.69 -5.08
N CYS A 439 -9.06 -20.10 -4.94
CA CYS A 439 -10.18 -19.17 -4.73
C CYS A 439 -11.21 -19.79 -3.77
N GLN A 440 -10.82 -20.09 -2.54
CA GLN A 440 -11.79 -20.17 -1.44
C GLN A 440 -12.07 -18.74 -0.99
N ASN A 441 -12.86 -18.00 -1.76
CA ASN A 441 -13.62 -16.88 -1.24
C ASN A 441 -14.91 -16.80 -2.04
N ARG A 442 -16.00 -17.14 -1.36
CA ARG A 442 -17.37 -17.05 -1.82
C ARG A 442 -17.72 -15.58 -1.88
N LEU A 443 -17.33 -14.89 -2.94
CA LEU A 443 -17.84 -13.56 -3.18
C LEU A 443 -19.14 -13.71 -3.96
N ILE A 444 -20.20 -13.31 -3.27
CA ILE A 444 -21.54 -13.10 -3.80
C ILE A 444 -21.44 -11.89 -4.74
N TYR A 445 -20.74 -12.03 -5.87
CA TYR A 445 -20.75 -11.00 -6.89
C TYR A 445 -21.99 -11.21 -7.73
N THR A 446 -22.98 -10.37 -7.50
CA THR A 446 -24.10 -10.24 -8.42
C THR A 446 -23.53 -9.75 -9.75
N LEU A 447 -23.83 -10.44 -10.87
CA LEU A 447 -23.41 -10.03 -12.22
C LEU A 447 -23.80 -8.60 -12.59
N GLN A 448 -24.65 -7.96 -11.80
CA GLN A 448 -25.02 -6.56 -11.90
C GLN A 448 -23.82 -5.64 -12.09
N LEU A 449 -22.70 -5.86 -11.38
CA LEU A 449 -21.55 -4.95 -11.46
C LEU A 449 -20.82 -5.03 -12.81
N PRO A 450 -20.32 -6.20 -13.27
CA PRO A 450 -19.77 -6.32 -14.63
C PRO A 450 -20.75 -5.93 -15.73
N LEU A 451 -22.04 -6.24 -15.53
CA LEU A 451 -23.13 -5.84 -16.43
C LEU A 451 -23.24 -4.32 -16.54
N GLY A 452 -23.20 -3.62 -15.40
CA GLY A 452 -23.19 -2.17 -15.31
C GLY A 452 -21.98 -1.56 -15.99
N GLU A 453 -20.78 -2.08 -15.70
CA GLU A 453 -19.54 -1.62 -16.32
C GLU A 453 -19.58 -1.74 -17.85
N ALA A 454 -20.10 -2.86 -18.37
CA ALA A 454 -20.28 -3.07 -19.80
C ALA A 454 -21.22 -2.03 -20.44
N VAL A 455 -22.26 -1.57 -19.74
CA VAL A 455 -23.19 -0.53 -20.25
C VAL A 455 -22.81 0.90 -19.81
N GLY A 456 -21.68 1.09 -19.12
CA GLY A 456 -21.22 2.39 -18.64
C GLY A 456 -21.98 2.93 -17.42
N LEU A 457 -22.57 2.05 -16.62
CA LEU A 457 -23.18 2.36 -15.33
C LEU A 457 -22.20 2.10 -14.19
N ASN A 458 -22.23 2.99 -13.19
CA ASN A 458 -21.45 2.86 -11.96
C ASN A 458 -22.19 2.02 -10.91
N GLU A 459 -21.45 1.54 -9.91
CA GLU A 459 -21.96 0.67 -8.83
C GLU A 459 -23.20 1.23 -8.13
N TRP A 460 -23.18 2.51 -7.75
CA TRP A 460 -24.31 3.19 -7.10
C TRP A 460 -25.54 3.36 -8.00
N GLN A 461 -25.40 3.23 -9.32
CA GLN A 461 -26.54 3.26 -10.25
C GLN A 461 -27.24 1.90 -10.31
N LEU A 462 -26.57 0.82 -9.92
CA LEU A 462 -27.05 -0.56 -10.06
C LEU A 462 -27.94 -1.03 -8.92
N GLU A 463 -27.69 -0.57 -7.69
CA GLU A 463 -28.41 -0.97 -6.46
C GLU A 463 -29.94 -0.88 -6.58
N ASN A 464 -30.43 -0.06 -7.50
CA ASN A 464 -31.84 0.28 -7.68
C ASN A 464 -32.43 -0.16 -9.03
N MET A 465 -31.63 -0.77 -9.90
CA MET A 465 -32.09 -1.27 -11.20
C MET A 465 -32.53 -2.73 -11.12
N GLN A 466 -33.70 -3.02 -11.69
CA GLN A 466 -34.16 -4.40 -11.81
C GLN A 466 -33.27 -5.17 -12.80
N SER A 467 -32.92 -6.41 -12.45
CA SER A 467 -32.05 -7.26 -13.29
C SER A 467 -32.58 -7.40 -14.72
N ALA A 468 -33.89 -7.51 -14.91
CA ALA A 468 -34.52 -7.59 -16.23
C ALA A 468 -34.22 -6.35 -17.11
N ARG A 469 -34.29 -5.14 -16.53
CA ARG A 469 -34.01 -3.88 -17.23
C ARG A 469 -32.53 -3.72 -17.56
N LEU A 470 -31.64 -4.15 -16.67
CA LEU A 470 -30.19 -4.15 -16.94
C LEU A 470 -29.84 -5.10 -18.09
N LEU A 471 -30.49 -6.26 -18.17
CA LEU A 471 -30.31 -7.19 -19.29
C LEU A 471 -30.79 -6.59 -20.62
N VAL A 472 -31.92 -5.86 -20.62
CA VAL A 472 -32.35 -5.12 -21.82
C VAL A 472 -31.30 -4.08 -22.23
N LYS A 473 -30.76 -3.32 -21.28
CA LYS A 473 -29.69 -2.34 -21.57
C LYS A 473 -28.44 -3.00 -22.16
N LEU A 474 -28.03 -4.16 -21.63
CA LEU A 474 -26.90 -4.91 -22.19
C LEU A 474 -27.18 -5.42 -23.61
N LEU A 475 -28.38 -5.96 -23.86
CA LEU A 475 -28.79 -6.43 -25.19
C LEU A 475 -28.75 -5.28 -26.19
N LEU A 476 -29.34 -4.13 -25.84
CA LEU A 476 -29.35 -2.94 -26.67
C LEU A 476 -27.93 -2.38 -26.89
N TRP A 477 -27.06 -2.41 -25.87
CA TRP A 477 -25.66 -2.04 -26.00
C TRP A 477 -24.91 -2.99 -26.95
N GLY A 478 -25.02 -4.30 -26.75
CA GLY A 478 -24.33 -5.31 -27.54
C GLY A 478 -24.67 -5.27 -29.03
N HIS A 479 -25.94 -4.98 -29.37
CA HIS A 479 -26.37 -4.80 -30.76
C HIS A 479 -26.15 -3.38 -31.31
N GLY A 480 -25.98 -2.40 -30.42
CA GLY A 480 -25.65 -1.02 -30.77
C GLY A 480 -24.17 -0.80 -31.11
N GLU A 481 -23.29 -1.64 -30.57
CA GLU A 481 -21.86 -1.64 -30.88
C GLU A 481 -21.54 -2.43 -32.17
N SER A 482 -20.39 -2.17 -32.77
CA SER A 482 -19.98 -2.77 -34.05
C SER A 482 -19.71 -4.29 -34.00
N CYS A 483 -19.87 -4.93 -32.83
CA CYS A 483 -19.52 -6.33 -32.57
C CYS A 483 -20.58 -7.35 -33.04
N SER A 484 -21.79 -6.91 -33.45
CA SER A 484 -22.84 -7.81 -33.97
C SER A 484 -22.82 -7.93 -35.51
N HIS A 485 -23.06 -9.11 -36.08
CA HIS A 485 -23.08 -9.30 -37.55
C HIS A 485 -24.47 -9.19 -38.17
N ARG A 486 -25.53 -9.11 -37.36
CA ARG A 486 -26.93 -9.04 -37.80
C ARG A 486 -27.60 -7.80 -37.24
N CYS A 487 -28.54 -7.27 -38.01
CA CYS A 487 -29.38 -6.16 -37.58
C CYS A 487 -30.30 -6.63 -36.43
N PRO A 488 -30.36 -5.94 -35.28
CA PRO A 488 -31.36 -6.26 -34.27
C PRO A 488 -32.77 -5.88 -34.75
N LEU A 489 -33.76 -6.69 -34.39
CA LEU A 489 -35.19 -6.40 -34.49
C LEU A 489 -35.74 -6.33 -33.07
N LEU A 490 -36.12 -5.14 -32.64
CA LEU A 490 -36.70 -4.86 -31.33
C LEU A 490 -38.21 -5.12 -31.39
N ALA A 491 -38.68 -6.14 -30.67
CA ALA A 491 -40.10 -6.47 -30.53
C ALA A 491 -40.71 -5.80 -29.28
N GLU A 492 -42.03 -5.57 -29.30
CA GLU A 492 -42.80 -4.97 -28.19
C GLU A 492 -42.32 -3.57 -27.76
N THR A 493 -41.98 -2.73 -28.74
CA THR A 493 -41.39 -1.40 -28.49
C THR A 493 -42.31 -0.42 -27.77
N ASP A 494 -43.62 -0.49 -27.99
CA ASP A 494 -44.59 0.40 -27.34
C ASP A 494 -44.62 0.23 -25.81
N GLN A 495 -44.68 -1.01 -25.30
CA GLN A 495 -44.70 -1.26 -23.86
C GLN A 495 -43.43 -0.72 -23.17
N HIS A 496 -42.27 -0.92 -23.79
CA HIS A 496 -40.99 -0.42 -23.31
C HIS A 496 -40.95 1.11 -23.21
N LEU A 497 -41.55 1.81 -24.17
CA LEU A 497 -41.66 3.27 -24.14
C LEU A 497 -42.57 3.77 -23.03
N GLN A 498 -43.68 3.09 -22.77
CA GLN A 498 -44.65 3.51 -21.75
C GLN A 498 -44.02 3.53 -20.35
N ILE A 499 -43.24 2.50 -20.00
CA ILE A 499 -42.56 2.46 -18.70
C ILE A 499 -41.44 3.50 -18.59
N SER A 500 -40.72 3.74 -19.69
CA SER A 500 -39.63 4.71 -19.74
C SER A 500 -40.12 6.14 -19.54
N ARG A 501 -41.30 6.48 -20.07
CA ARG A 501 -41.93 7.80 -19.88
C ARG A 501 -42.44 8.02 -18.45
N ARG A 502 -42.93 6.97 -17.79
CA ARG A 502 -43.61 7.09 -16.48
C ARG A 502 -42.69 6.94 -15.29
N LEU A 503 -41.78 5.95 -15.31
CA LEU A 503 -40.94 5.64 -14.15
C LEU A 503 -39.62 6.44 -14.10
N LEU A 504 -39.05 6.82 -15.25
CA LEU A 504 -37.74 7.50 -15.32
C LEU A 504 -37.81 9.02 -15.18
N SER A 505 -38.87 9.54 -14.56
CA SER A 505 -39.20 10.97 -14.35
C SER A 505 -38.00 11.93 -14.18
N LYS A 506 -37.43 12.35 -15.32
CA LYS A 506 -36.65 13.59 -15.49
C LYS A 506 -37.52 14.75 -16.03
N GLY A 507 -38.81 14.50 -16.26
CA GLY A 507 -39.73 15.49 -16.86
C GLY A 507 -39.59 15.65 -18.38
N GLU A 508 -38.73 14.86 -19.03
CA GLU A 508 -38.56 14.88 -20.49
C GLU A 508 -39.36 13.77 -21.17
N ASN A 509 -39.98 14.07 -22.32
CA ASN A 509 -40.55 13.05 -23.20
C ASN A 509 -39.42 12.15 -23.75
N VAL A 510 -39.19 11.01 -23.08
CA VAL A 510 -38.24 9.99 -23.52
C VAL A 510 -38.85 9.23 -24.71
N THR A 511 -38.18 9.32 -25.85
CA THR A 511 -38.42 8.47 -27.03
C THR A 511 -37.30 7.44 -27.11
N LEU A 512 -37.56 6.29 -27.73
CA LEU A 512 -36.55 5.24 -28.01
C LEU A 512 -35.35 5.85 -28.77
N GLU A 513 -35.64 6.84 -29.62
CA GLU A 513 -34.70 7.67 -30.36
C GLU A 513 -33.66 8.32 -29.44
N LYS A 514 -34.12 8.97 -28.37
CA LYS A 514 -33.27 9.65 -27.39
C LYS A 514 -32.60 8.69 -26.42
N GLU A 515 -33.27 7.61 -26.01
CA GLU A 515 -32.71 6.63 -25.07
C GLU A 515 -31.53 5.87 -25.69
N LEU A 516 -31.58 5.59 -26.99
CA LEU A 516 -30.58 4.80 -27.70
C LEU A 516 -29.67 5.63 -28.62
N GLY A 517 -29.85 6.96 -28.66
CA GLY A 517 -29.03 7.89 -29.41
C GLY A 517 -29.05 7.63 -30.92
N PHE A 518 -30.25 7.48 -31.50
CA PHE A 518 -30.41 7.32 -32.93
C PHE A 518 -30.29 8.66 -33.65
N ASP A 519 -29.54 8.68 -34.75
CA ASP A 519 -29.32 9.87 -35.58
C ASP A 519 -30.46 10.09 -36.59
N LEU A 520 -31.13 9.02 -37.00
CA LEU A 520 -32.21 9.04 -37.98
C LEU A 520 -33.28 7.99 -37.64
N VAL A 521 -34.55 8.38 -37.75
CA VAL A 521 -35.70 7.47 -37.61
C VAL A 521 -36.54 7.52 -38.88
N VAL A 522 -36.84 6.34 -39.43
CA VAL A 522 -37.58 6.17 -40.69
C VAL A 522 -38.64 5.09 -40.49
N CYS A 523 -39.77 5.20 -41.17
CA CYS A 523 -40.77 4.12 -41.19
C CYS A 523 -40.42 3.08 -42.25
N ALA A 524 -40.74 1.81 -41.99
CA ALA A 524 -40.46 0.73 -42.94
C ALA A 524 -41.26 0.82 -44.26
N ASP A 525 -42.37 1.57 -44.27
CA ASP A 525 -43.22 1.83 -45.45
C ASP A 525 -42.89 3.17 -46.15
N ASP A 526 -41.82 3.84 -45.73
CA ASP A 526 -41.34 5.07 -46.38
C ASP A 526 -40.89 4.79 -47.82
N LEU A 527 -41.44 5.53 -48.78
CA LEU A 527 -41.13 5.39 -50.21
C LEU A 527 -39.66 5.66 -50.52
N GLU A 528 -39.00 6.49 -49.70
CA GLU A 528 -37.59 6.88 -49.83
C GLU A 528 -36.68 6.09 -48.87
N LEU A 529 -37.17 4.99 -48.27
CA LEU A 529 -36.43 4.23 -47.25
C LEU A 529 -35.01 3.85 -47.73
N LEU A 530 -34.88 3.32 -48.95
CA LEU A 530 -33.58 2.87 -49.46
C LEU A 530 -32.60 4.04 -49.65
N GLU A 531 -33.07 5.18 -50.17
CA GLU A 531 -32.27 6.39 -50.38
C GLU A 531 -31.82 7.01 -49.05
N LYS A 532 -32.73 7.05 -48.06
CA LYS A 532 -32.42 7.52 -46.70
C LYS A 532 -31.39 6.61 -46.03
N LEU A 533 -31.49 5.30 -46.22
CA LEU A 533 -30.50 4.34 -45.72
C LEU A 533 -29.14 4.50 -46.42
N ASP A 534 -29.09 4.78 -47.73
CA ASP A 534 -27.83 5.06 -48.43
C ASP A 534 -27.18 6.36 -47.92
N CYS A 535 -27.95 7.44 -47.79
CA CYS A 535 -27.45 8.70 -47.25
C CYS A 535 -26.97 8.55 -45.79
N ALA A 536 -27.69 7.77 -44.99
CA ALA A 536 -27.28 7.43 -43.64
C ALA A 536 -26.01 6.57 -43.61
N ALA A 537 -25.84 5.65 -44.55
CA ALA A 537 -24.63 4.84 -44.69
C ALA A 537 -23.40 5.69 -45.05
N GLU A 538 -23.54 6.64 -45.96
CA GLU A 538 -22.48 7.59 -46.33
C GLU A 538 -22.04 8.46 -45.14
N LYS A 539 -23.00 8.88 -44.31
CA LYS A 539 -22.75 9.70 -43.13
C LYS A 539 -22.36 8.89 -41.89
N GLY A 540 -22.48 7.56 -41.94
CA GLY A 540 -22.20 6.68 -40.81
C GLY A 540 -23.18 6.88 -39.64
N LEU A 541 -24.48 6.99 -39.93
CA LEU A 541 -25.53 7.25 -38.94
C LEU A 541 -26.09 5.96 -38.32
N LYS A 542 -26.57 6.05 -37.08
CA LYS A 542 -27.40 5.03 -36.43
C LYS A 542 -28.87 5.26 -36.77
N VAL A 543 -29.46 4.33 -37.52
CA VAL A 543 -30.83 4.43 -38.06
C VAL A 543 -31.77 3.46 -37.35
N LEU A 544 -32.91 3.98 -36.88
CA LEU A 544 -34.05 3.19 -36.42
C LEU A 544 -35.11 3.11 -37.54
N VAL A 545 -35.44 1.90 -37.97
CA VAL A 545 -36.54 1.64 -38.90
C VAL A 545 -37.74 1.11 -38.11
N THR A 546 -38.77 1.92 -37.99
CA THR A 546 -40.00 1.59 -37.22
C THR A 546 -41.00 0.81 -38.05
N HIS A 547 -41.90 0.08 -37.39
CA HIS A 547 -42.98 -0.69 -38.03
C HIS A 547 -42.47 -1.74 -39.02
N ALA A 548 -41.48 -2.53 -38.62
CA ALA A 548 -40.82 -3.54 -39.47
C ALA A 548 -41.79 -4.55 -40.10
N GLU A 549 -42.98 -4.76 -39.52
CA GLU A 549 -44.06 -5.56 -40.09
C GLU A 549 -44.63 -5.02 -41.41
N ARG A 550 -44.38 -3.74 -41.72
CA ARG A 550 -44.80 -3.09 -42.97
C ARG A 550 -43.69 -3.07 -44.03
N ALA A 551 -42.50 -3.57 -43.70
CA ALA A 551 -41.33 -3.53 -44.58
C ALA A 551 -41.53 -4.38 -45.85
N ASN A 552 -41.15 -3.81 -47.00
CA ASN A 552 -41.08 -4.57 -48.25
C ASN A 552 -39.74 -5.35 -48.32
N PRO A 553 -39.75 -6.70 -48.41
CA PRO A 553 -38.55 -7.54 -48.42
C PRO A 553 -37.84 -7.52 -49.79
N SER A 554 -37.52 -6.34 -50.31
CA SER A 554 -36.77 -6.20 -51.57
C SER A 554 -35.33 -6.74 -51.42
N PRO A 555 -34.73 -7.31 -52.48
CA PRO A 555 -33.35 -7.80 -52.42
C PRO A 555 -32.34 -6.73 -51.98
N GLU A 556 -32.58 -5.47 -52.36
CA GLU A 556 -31.75 -4.32 -51.98
C GLU A 556 -31.85 -4.00 -50.49
N PHE A 557 -33.07 -4.02 -49.94
CA PHE A 557 -33.30 -3.84 -48.50
C PHE A 557 -32.64 -4.97 -47.69
N LEU A 558 -32.86 -6.23 -48.08
CA LEU A 558 -32.25 -7.39 -47.41
C LEU A 558 -30.72 -7.37 -47.47
N LYS A 559 -30.14 -6.83 -48.55
CA LYS A 559 -28.69 -6.64 -48.67
C LYS A 559 -28.17 -5.59 -47.68
N LYS A 560 -28.93 -4.53 -47.40
CA LYS A 560 -28.56 -3.51 -46.40
C LYS A 560 -28.63 -4.03 -44.96
N LEU A 561 -29.51 -5.01 -44.67
CA LEU A 561 -29.56 -5.67 -43.36
C LEU A 561 -28.35 -6.59 -43.10
N LYS A 562 -27.69 -7.06 -44.17
CA LYS A 562 -26.46 -7.84 -44.08
C LYS A 562 -25.26 -6.92 -43.89
N ARG A 563 -24.54 -7.04 -42.77
CA ARG A 563 -23.24 -6.39 -42.63
C ARG A 563 -22.20 -7.06 -43.55
N PRO A 564 -21.36 -6.30 -44.27
CA PRO A 564 -20.36 -6.88 -45.16
C PRO A 564 -19.37 -7.76 -44.38
N PRO A 565 -19.08 -9.00 -44.83
CA PRO A 565 -18.07 -9.84 -44.21
C PRO A 565 -16.68 -9.27 -44.53
N GLY A 566 -15.99 -8.70 -43.54
CA GLY A 566 -14.65 -8.14 -43.76
C GLY A 566 -14.06 -7.26 -42.65
N CYS A 567 -14.83 -6.86 -41.63
CA CYS A 567 -14.32 -5.92 -40.61
C CYS A 567 -13.42 -6.54 -39.53
N TRP A 568 -13.03 -7.82 -39.64
CA TRP A 568 -12.39 -8.55 -38.52
C TRP A 568 -11.09 -9.27 -38.87
N PHE A 569 -10.60 -9.15 -40.09
CA PHE A 569 -9.26 -9.61 -40.44
C PHE A 569 -8.38 -8.40 -40.79
N GLN A 570 -7.45 -8.10 -39.90
CA GLN A 570 -6.43 -7.02 -39.90
C GLN A 570 -6.76 -5.74 -39.16
N GLY A 571 -5.78 -5.29 -38.36
CA GLY A 571 -5.77 -4.09 -37.52
C GLY A 571 -5.82 -2.76 -38.29
N LEU A 572 -6.87 -2.56 -39.08
CA LEU A 572 -7.30 -1.25 -39.56
C LEU A 572 -8.43 -0.77 -38.65
N GLN A 573 -8.08 0.14 -37.73
CA GLN A 573 -9.03 0.95 -36.97
C GLN A 573 -9.88 1.81 -37.92
N GLN A 574 -11.04 1.34 -38.38
CA GLN A 574 -12.19 2.22 -38.68
C GLN A 574 -13.51 1.43 -38.55
N PRO A 575 -14.42 1.81 -37.64
CA PRO A 575 -15.79 1.33 -37.71
C PRO A 575 -16.50 2.03 -38.87
N LEU A 576 -17.12 1.26 -39.78
CA LEU A 576 -18.23 1.81 -40.57
C LEU A 576 -19.32 2.17 -39.54
N LYS A 577 -19.43 3.45 -39.19
CA LYS A 577 -20.32 3.97 -38.14
C LYS A 577 -21.81 3.75 -38.42
N PHE A 578 -22.17 3.26 -39.60
CA PHE A 578 -23.55 3.00 -40.01
C PHE A 578 -24.15 1.76 -39.35
N HIS A 579 -25.29 1.93 -38.66
CA HIS A 579 -25.99 0.86 -37.98
C HIS A 579 -27.49 0.95 -38.25
N ILE A 580 -28.12 -0.16 -38.64
CA ILE A 580 -29.57 -0.27 -38.78
C ILE A 580 -30.10 -1.06 -37.58
N ILE A 581 -31.22 -0.59 -37.01
CA ILE A 581 -32.02 -1.30 -36.00
C ILE A 581 -33.47 -1.28 -36.49
N LEU A 582 -34.13 -2.43 -36.47
CA LEU A 582 -35.55 -2.54 -36.79
C LEU A 582 -36.38 -2.54 -35.50
N SER A 583 -37.59 -2.00 -35.58
CA SER A 583 -38.53 -1.94 -34.45
C SER A 583 -39.92 -2.40 -34.90
N THR A 584 -40.63 -3.11 -34.03
CA THR A 584 -42.01 -3.54 -34.25
C THR A 584 -42.76 -3.58 -32.92
N ASP A 585 -44.04 -3.26 -32.96
CA ASP A 585 -44.92 -3.37 -31.80
C ASP A 585 -45.54 -4.77 -31.66
N LEU A 586 -45.20 -5.69 -32.59
CA LEU A 586 -45.64 -7.07 -32.50
C LEU A 586 -44.88 -7.84 -31.40
N PRO A 587 -45.57 -8.71 -30.63
CA PRO A 587 -44.92 -9.65 -29.72
C PRO A 587 -44.09 -10.69 -30.48
N VAL A 588 -43.06 -11.22 -29.83
CA VAL A 588 -42.17 -12.24 -30.41
C VAL A 588 -42.94 -13.45 -30.96
N THR A 589 -44.04 -13.84 -30.31
CA THR A 589 -44.89 -14.96 -30.74
C THR A 589 -45.59 -14.71 -32.08
N LEU A 590 -45.85 -13.45 -32.45
CA LEU A 590 -46.53 -13.07 -33.70
C LEU A 590 -45.57 -12.65 -34.82
N LEU A 591 -44.26 -12.59 -34.57
CA LEU A 591 -43.30 -12.17 -35.60
C LEU A 591 -43.35 -13.07 -36.85
N LYS A 592 -43.51 -14.39 -36.67
CA LYS A 592 -43.58 -15.34 -37.80
C LYS A 592 -44.74 -15.09 -38.75
N SER A 593 -45.87 -14.61 -38.23
CA SER A 593 -47.07 -14.32 -39.03
C SER A 593 -47.14 -12.86 -39.49
N GLY A 594 -46.52 -11.94 -38.75
CA GLY A 594 -46.56 -10.50 -39.02
C GLY A 594 -45.38 -9.94 -39.84
N ILE A 595 -44.20 -10.57 -39.81
CA ILE A 595 -43.01 -10.11 -40.55
C ILE A 595 -42.62 -11.15 -41.61
N HIS A 596 -42.24 -10.68 -42.79
CA HIS A 596 -41.81 -11.57 -43.87
C HIS A 596 -40.60 -12.42 -43.47
N ALA A 597 -40.67 -13.73 -43.72
CA ALA A 597 -39.64 -14.71 -43.31
C ALA A 597 -38.22 -14.36 -43.78
N SER A 598 -38.08 -13.74 -44.96
CA SER A 598 -36.77 -13.31 -45.48
C SER A 598 -36.13 -12.18 -44.66
N ILE A 599 -36.92 -11.33 -44.00
CA ILE A 599 -36.41 -10.30 -43.10
C ILE A 599 -36.00 -10.96 -41.78
N LEU A 600 -36.86 -11.84 -41.23
CA LEU A 600 -36.56 -12.58 -39.99
C LEU A 600 -35.29 -13.43 -40.08
N ALA A 601 -34.97 -13.96 -41.26
CA ALA A 601 -33.75 -14.73 -41.49
C ALA A 601 -32.45 -13.89 -41.37
N GLU A 602 -32.54 -12.56 -41.52
CA GLU A 602 -31.38 -11.66 -41.59
C GLU A 602 -31.19 -10.82 -40.30
N VAL A 603 -32.12 -10.91 -39.35
CA VAL A 603 -32.14 -10.09 -38.14
C VAL A 603 -31.92 -10.94 -36.87
N HIS A 604 -31.56 -10.28 -35.77
CA HIS A 604 -31.53 -10.87 -34.44
C HIS A 604 -32.67 -10.30 -33.60
N VAL A 605 -33.57 -11.14 -33.11
CA VAL A 605 -34.75 -10.69 -32.36
C VAL A 605 -34.37 -10.35 -30.93
N VAL A 606 -34.80 -9.19 -30.45
CA VAL A 606 -34.69 -8.77 -29.06
C VAL A 606 -36.09 -8.44 -28.53
N ASP A 607 -36.49 -9.16 -27.50
CA ASP A 607 -37.75 -9.00 -26.81
C ASP A 607 -37.64 -7.88 -25.75
N LEU A 608 -38.36 -6.77 -25.96
CA LEU A 608 -38.43 -5.65 -25.02
C LEU A 608 -39.67 -5.70 -24.11
N SER A 609 -40.39 -6.83 -24.09
CA SER A 609 -41.51 -7.05 -23.16
C SER A 609 -41.10 -6.78 -21.70
N LEU A 610 -42.09 -6.32 -20.94
CA LEU A 610 -41.92 -5.92 -19.56
C LEU A 610 -42.00 -7.13 -18.63
N SER A 611 -41.19 -7.12 -17.57
CA SER A 611 -41.26 -8.17 -16.55
C SER A 611 -42.57 -8.11 -15.79
N SER A 612 -42.94 -9.24 -15.17
CA SER A 612 -44.11 -9.31 -14.29
C SER A 612 -44.12 -8.17 -13.25
N LYS A 613 -42.94 -7.88 -12.68
CA LYS A 613 -42.76 -6.78 -11.72
C LYS A 613 -42.91 -5.39 -12.34
N GLU A 614 -42.40 -5.18 -13.56
CA GLU A 614 -42.54 -3.91 -14.28
C GLU A 614 -43.99 -3.63 -14.68
N ILE A 615 -44.73 -4.67 -15.07
CA ILE A 615 -46.16 -4.55 -15.39
C ILE A 615 -46.95 -4.21 -14.12
N GLN A 616 -46.68 -4.89 -13.00
CA GLN A 616 -47.31 -4.57 -11.71
C GLN A 616 -47.02 -3.13 -11.27
N GLU A 617 -45.77 -2.66 -11.40
CA GLU A 617 -45.41 -1.26 -11.11
C GLU A 617 -46.11 -0.27 -12.06
N LEU A 618 -46.24 -0.60 -13.35
CA LEU A 618 -47.02 0.20 -14.29
C LEU A 618 -48.50 0.27 -13.92
N MET A 619 -49.11 -0.86 -13.58
CA MET A 619 -50.49 -0.93 -13.10
C MET A 619 -50.67 -0.11 -11.84
N LEU A 620 -49.71 -0.18 -10.91
CA LEU A 620 -49.69 0.62 -9.70
C LEU A 620 -49.72 2.13 -10.03
N THR A 621 -48.93 2.60 -11.01
CA THR A 621 -48.98 4.01 -11.45
C THR A 621 -50.30 4.43 -12.11
N GLN A 622 -51.13 3.47 -12.54
CA GLN A 622 -52.38 3.72 -13.27
C GLN A 622 -53.63 3.57 -12.41
N LEU A 623 -53.61 2.63 -11.45
CA LEU A 623 -54.78 2.17 -10.73
C LEU A 623 -54.83 2.62 -9.26
N LEU A 624 -53.76 3.22 -8.75
CA LEU A 624 -53.73 3.70 -7.37
C LEU A 624 -54.73 4.83 -7.14
N GLN A 625 -55.30 4.84 -5.93
CA GLN A 625 -56.04 5.99 -5.42
C GLN A 625 -55.11 7.21 -5.33
N PRO A 626 -55.64 8.46 -5.40
CA PRO A 626 -54.80 9.67 -5.42
C PRO A 626 -53.80 9.77 -4.26
N GLU A 627 -54.18 9.27 -3.08
CA GLU A 627 -53.38 9.29 -1.84
C GLU A 627 -52.18 8.32 -1.92
N ASP A 628 -52.41 7.08 -2.35
CA ASP A 628 -51.36 6.09 -2.58
C ASP A 628 -50.47 6.46 -3.79
N GLY A 629 -51.05 7.11 -4.79
CA GLY A 629 -50.33 7.61 -5.97
C GLY A 629 -49.33 8.72 -5.62
N GLU A 630 -49.69 9.64 -4.73
CA GLU A 630 -48.77 10.67 -4.23
C GLU A 630 -47.62 10.04 -3.41
N LEU A 631 -47.91 9.02 -2.59
CA LEU A 631 -46.88 8.27 -1.86
C LEU A 631 -45.90 7.58 -2.82
N LEU A 632 -46.39 6.95 -3.89
CA LEU A 632 -45.55 6.33 -4.92
C LEU A 632 -44.67 7.38 -5.63
N ILE A 633 -45.22 8.55 -5.98
CA ILE A 633 -44.45 9.65 -6.58
C ILE A 633 -43.35 10.13 -5.63
N GLN A 634 -43.65 10.28 -4.34
CA GLN A 634 -42.67 10.67 -3.33
C GLN A 634 -41.57 9.61 -3.16
N HIS A 635 -41.94 8.33 -3.12
CA HIS A 635 -40.98 7.22 -3.09
C HIS A 635 -40.02 7.28 -4.29
N LEU A 636 -40.54 7.47 -5.51
CA LEU A 636 -39.72 7.59 -6.71
C LEU A 636 -38.79 8.82 -6.68
N ARG A 637 -39.27 9.96 -6.16
CA ARG A 637 -38.44 11.17 -5.98
C ARG A 637 -37.32 10.94 -4.98
N LEU A 638 -37.62 10.34 -3.82
CA LEU A 638 -36.61 9.99 -2.81
C LEU A 638 -35.58 9.02 -3.36
N LYS A 639 -36.01 8.05 -4.17
CA LYS A 639 -35.12 7.08 -4.83
C LYS A 639 -34.16 7.77 -5.79
N ASN A 640 -34.65 8.70 -6.61
CA ASN A 640 -33.81 9.51 -7.50
C ASN A 640 -32.86 10.43 -6.72
N TYR A 641 -33.32 11.01 -5.61
CA TYR A 641 -32.49 11.84 -4.74
C TYR A 641 -31.39 11.04 -4.06
N ASN A 642 -31.68 9.83 -3.56
CA ASN A 642 -30.69 8.91 -3.00
C ASN A 642 -29.59 8.58 -4.02
N GLN A 643 -29.96 8.29 -5.28
CA GLN A 643 -29.00 8.09 -6.36
C GLN A 643 -28.13 9.32 -6.62
N LEU A 644 -28.71 10.53 -6.61
CA LEU A 644 -27.96 11.77 -6.76
C LEU A 644 -26.93 11.95 -5.64
N LEU A 645 -27.32 11.68 -4.38
CA LEU A 645 -26.42 11.77 -3.23
C LEU A 645 -25.26 10.77 -3.32
N ARG A 646 -25.56 9.51 -3.68
CA ARG A 646 -24.51 8.49 -3.91
C ARG A 646 -23.57 8.88 -5.04
N GLY A 647 -24.09 9.47 -6.12
CA GLY A 647 -23.28 10.01 -7.22
C GLY A 647 -22.35 11.15 -6.76
N LYS A 648 -22.84 12.06 -5.89
CA LYS A 648 -22.00 13.10 -5.29
C LYS A 648 -20.90 12.50 -4.40
N MET A 649 -21.24 11.52 -3.55
CA MET A 649 -20.26 10.84 -2.70
C MET A 649 -19.16 10.15 -3.52
N ALA A 650 -19.51 9.51 -4.63
CA ALA A 650 -18.53 8.92 -5.53
C ALA A 650 -17.63 9.97 -6.19
N ALA A 651 -18.20 11.09 -6.66
CA ALA A 651 -17.44 12.18 -7.27
C ALA A 651 -16.47 12.84 -6.29
N GLU A 652 -16.88 13.02 -5.03
CA GLU A 652 -16.00 13.49 -3.97
C GLU A 652 -14.84 12.51 -3.77
N LYS A 653 -15.10 11.20 -3.64
CA LYS A 653 -14.05 10.17 -3.50
C LYS A 653 -13.04 10.20 -4.64
N ASP A 654 -13.52 10.34 -5.88
CA ASP A 654 -12.67 10.49 -7.06
C ASP A 654 -11.83 11.77 -7.00
N ALA A 655 -12.40 12.90 -6.54
CA ALA A 655 -11.69 14.16 -6.40
C ALA A 655 -10.56 14.10 -5.37
N LEU A 656 -10.78 13.47 -4.21
CA LEU A 656 -9.72 13.24 -3.22
C LEU A 656 -8.59 12.38 -3.81
N MET A 657 -8.93 11.34 -4.56
CA MET A 657 -7.95 10.46 -5.20
C MET A 657 -7.11 11.24 -6.22
N ASP A 658 -7.74 12.05 -7.07
CA ASP A 658 -7.04 12.89 -8.05
C ASP A 658 -6.14 13.94 -7.38
N ASP A 659 -6.60 14.54 -6.30
CA ASP A 659 -5.82 15.44 -5.45
C ASP A 659 -4.55 14.75 -4.91
N ILE A 660 -4.68 13.55 -4.33
CA ILE A 660 -3.54 12.75 -3.82
C ILE A 660 -2.56 12.36 -4.93
N LEU A 661 -3.08 12.05 -6.12
CA LEU A 661 -2.25 11.78 -7.29
C LEU A 661 -1.48 13.03 -7.75
N GLN A 662 -2.11 14.20 -7.68
CA GLN A 662 -1.49 15.48 -8.05
C GLN A 662 -0.42 15.93 -7.05
N TRP A 663 -0.62 15.68 -5.75
CA TRP A 663 0.29 16.11 -4.70
C TRP A 663 1.66 15.39 -4.72
N GLY A 664 1.71 14.17 -5.25
CA GLY A 664 2.96 13.41 -5.44
C GLY A 664 3.76 13.18 -4.14
N PRO A 665 5.08 12.93 -4.21
CA PRO A 665 5.90 12.63 -3.03
C PRO A 665 6.14 13.83 -2.09
N GLN A 666 5.58 15.02 -2.37
CA GLN A 666 5.75 16.23 -1.54
C GLN A 666 4.55 16.52 -0.62
N LEU A 667 3.67 15.54 -0.37
CA LEU A 667 2.45 15.66 0.45
C LEU A 667 2.66 16.45 1.76
N GLN A 668 3.81 16.31 2.42
CA GLN A 668 4.09 16.92 3.73
C GLN A 668 4.37 18.44 3.68
N LYS A 669 4.56 19.05 2.50
CA LYS A 669 5.00 20.46 2.38
C LYS A 669 3.88 21.48 2.16
N ASP A 670 2.66 21.03 1.87
CA ASP A 670 1.53 21.94 1.63
C ASP A 670 0.69 22.11 2.91
N PRO A 671 0.73 23.29 3.57
CA PRO A 671 -0.03 23.55 4.79
C PRO A 671 -1.56 23.60 4.56
N GLN A 672 -2.04 23.72 3.31
CA GLN A 672 -3.48 23.71 3.02
C GLN A 672 -4.06 22.30 2.86
N LEU A 673 -3.22 21.27 2.82
CA LEU A 673 -3.62 19.91 2.51
C LEU A 673 -4.45 19.27 3.65
N LEU A 674 -4.00 19.38 4.90
CA LEU A 674 -4.75 18.86 6.05
C LEU A 674 -6.14 19.51 6.21
N PRO A 675 -6.29 20.85 6.10
CA PRO A 675 -7.61 21.49 6.05
C PRO A 675 -8.50 20.99 4.90
N ARG A 676 -7.94 20.76 3.70
CA ARG A 676 -8.70 20.24 2.56
C ARG A 676 -9.21 18.82 2.81
N VAL A 677 -8.36 17.93 3.32
CA VAL A 677 -8.76 16.55 3.67
C VAL A 677 -9.79 16.56 4.80
N ALA A 678 -9.65 17.43 5.79
CA ALA A 678 -10.65 17.57 6.84
C ALA A 678 -12.02 18.07 6.31
N ALA A 679 -12.02 19.03 5.36
CA ALA A 679 -13.23 19.49 4.70
C ALA A 679 -13.88 18.36 3.88
N TYR A 680 -13.07 17.59 3.16
CA TYR A 680 -13.52 16.42 2.41
C TYR A 680 -14.17 15.36 3.32
N GLU A 681 -13.53 15.01 4.44
CA GLU A 681 -14.09 14.04 5.39
C GLU A 681 -15.40 14.54 6.02
N GLU A 682 -15.51 15.83 6.27
CA GLU A 682 -16.74 16.46 6.78
C GLU A 682 -17.87 16.36 5.75
N GLU A 683 -17.62 16.72 4.50
CA GLU A 683 -18.62 16.60 3.43
C GLU A 683 -19.01 15.14 3.16
N THR A 684 -18.03 14.22 3.16
CA THR A 684 -18.32 12.78 3.03
C THR A 684 -19.20 12.27 4.17
N ARG A 685 -18.93 12.68 5.41
CA ARG A 685 -19.75 12.29 6.57
C ARG A 685 -21.17 12.83 6.49
N LYS A 686 -21.35 14.07 6.02
CA LYS A 686 -22.68 14.66 5.78
C LYS A 686 -23.44 13.89 4.70
N LEU A 687 -22.77 13.58 3.59
CA LEU A 687 -23.37 12.79 2.51
C LEU A 687 -23.75 11.38 2.97
N GLU A 688 -22.91 10.72 3.76
CA GLU A 688 -23.21 9.41 4.36
C GLU A 688 -24.46 9.48 5.25
N ALA A 689 -24.54 10.47 6.14
CA ALA A 689 -25.71 10.67 7.00
C ALA A 689 -27.00 10.99 6.21
N ASP A 690 -26.89 11.77 5.14
CA ASP A 690 -28.01 12.07 4.25
C ASP A 690 -28.48 10.84 3.47
N ILE A 691 -27.54 9.99 3.00
CA ILE A 691 -27.86 8.74 2.30
C ILE A 691 -28.55 7.76 3.26
N GLU A 692 -28.07 7.65 4.49
CA GLU A 692 -28.66 6.79 5.53
C GLU A 692 -30.08 7.25 5.86
N ARG A 693 -30.28 8.54 6.16
CA ARG A 693 -31.61 9.12 6.43
C ARG A 693 -32.59 8.87 5.28
N VAL A 694 -32.20 9.15 4.03
CA VAL A 694 -33.06 8.92 2.87
C VAL A 694 -33.31 7.42 2.66
N GLY A 695 -32.34 6.56 3.02
CA GLY A 695 -32.51 5.11 3.02
C GLY A 695 -33.61 4.64 3.98
N GLU A 696 -33.60 5.13 5.21
CA GLU A 696 -34.64 4.85 6.21
C GLU A 696 -36.04 5.31 5.73
N GLU A 697 -36.14 6.51 5.15
CA GLU A 697 -37.38 7.01 4.56
C GLU A 697 -37.87 6.12 3.41
N LEU A 698 -36.95 5.66 2.55
CA LEU A 698 -37.26 4.75 1.45
C LEU A 698 -37.79 3.41 1.96
N GLU A 699 -37.18 2.84 3.00
CA GLU A 699 -37.67 1.60 3.63
C GLU A 699 -39.06 1.78 4.25
N GLY A 700 -39.32 2.93 4.86
CA GLY A 700 -40.65 3.30 5.36
C GLY A 700 -41.70 3.36 4.23
N HIS A 701 -41.37 4.02 3.11
CA HIS A 701 -42.25 4.06 1.94
C HIS A 701 -42.47 2.66 1.34
N GLU A 702 -41.44 1.82 1.31
CA GLU A 702 -41.52 0.47 0.76
C GLU A 702 -42.46 -0.41 1.59
N CYS A 703 -42.46 -0.27 2.92
CA CYS A 703 -43.42 -0.92 3.82
C CYS A 703 -44.87 -0.50 3.53
N LEU A 704 -45.11 0.79 3.30
CA LEU A 704 -46.44 1.33 3.02
C LEU A 704 -46.95 0.91 1.63
N LEU A 705 -46.08 0.90 0.62
CA LEU A 705 -46.40 0.46 -0.74
C LEU A 705 -46.54 -1.06 -0.88
N ALA A 706 -46.13 -1.85 0.12
CA ALA A 706 -46.20 -3.31 0.07
C ALA A 706 -47.63 -3.84 -0.10
N ALA A 707 -48.61 -3.25 0.60
CA ALA A 707 -50.01 -3.67 0.50
C ALA A 707 -50.61 -3.34 -0.89
N PRO A 708 -50.48 -2.09 -1.41
CA PRO A 708 -50.87 -1.79 -2.78
C PRO A 708 -50.21 -2.66 -3.85
N ARG A 709 -48.91 -2.97 -3.71
CA ARG A 709 -48.21 -3.88 -4.64
C ARG A 709 -48.79 -5.29 -4.64
N ARG A 710 -49.12 -5.84 -3.46
CA ARG A 710 -49.80 -7.15 -3.36
C ARG A 710 -51.18 -7.13 -4.01
N LEU A 711 -51.91 -6.02 -3.90
CA LEU A 711 -53.21 -5.89 -4.57
C LEU A 711 -53.08 -5.89 -6.10
N MET A 712 -51.95 -5.46 -6.65
CA MET A 712 -51.68 -5.49 -8.10
C MET A 712 -51.39 -6.89 -8.65
N GLU A 713 -51.16 -7.91 -7.80
CA GLU A 713 -51.01 -9.30 -8.25
C GLU A 713 -52.28 -9.80 -8.96
N LEU A 714 -53.48 -9.45 -8.45
CA LEU A 714 -54.75 -9.90 -9.02
C LEU A 714 -55.05 -9.29 -10.41
N PRO A 715 -54.98 -7.96 -10.62
CA PRO A 715 -55.07 -7.36 -11.95
C PRO A 715 -54.00 -7.88 -12.91
N PHE A 716 -52.79 -8.15 -12.42
CA PHE A 716 -51.71 -8.73 -13.21
C PHE A 716 -52.05 -10.14 -13.69
N ASP A 717 -52.53 -11.02 -12.82
CA ASP A 717 -52.95 -12.38 -13.18
C ASP A 717 -54.10 -12.35 -14.20
N LEU A 718 -55.04 -11.42 -14.06
CA LEU A 718 -56.12 -11.22 -15.03
C LEU A 718 -55.58 -10.74 -16.38
N TYR A 719 -54.65 -9.78 -16.39
CA TYR A 719 -53.99 -9.30 -17.61
C TYR A 719 -53.26 -10.43 -18.32
N GLN A 720 -52.51 -11.25 -17.58
CA GLN A 720 -51.80 -12.40 -18.14
C GLN A 720 -52.76 -13.42 -18.74
N ALA A 721 -53.85 -13.75 -18.03
CA ALA A 721 -54.89 -14.65 -18.53
C ALA A 721 -55.57 -14.11 -19.80
N LEU A 722 -55.80 -12.79 -19.88
CA LEU A 722 -56.35 -12.15 -21.08
C LEU A 722 -55.37 -12.17 -22.25
N GLN A 723 -54.08 -11.95 -22.00
CA GLN A 723 -53.03 -12.09 -23.01
C GLN A 723 -52.99 -13.51 -23.58
N ASP A 724 -53.02 -14.53 -22.72
CA ASP A 724 -53.02 -15.94 -23.12
C ASP A 724 -54.24 -16.30 -23.99
N VAL A 725 -55.41 -15.72 -23.69
CA VAL A 725 -56.64 -15.90 -24.48
C VAL A 725 -56.60 -15.12 -25.81
N SER A 726 -55.86 -14.02 -25.89
CA SER A 726 -55.71 -13.20 -27.10
C SER A 726 -54.72 -13.76 -28.12
N GLN A 727 -53.75 -14.59 -27.69
CA GLN A 727 -52.72 -15.21 -28.54
C GLN A 727 -53.24 -15.90 -29.83
N PRO A 728 -54.40 -16.60 -29.86
CA PRO A 728 -54.94 -17.18 -31.10
C PRO A 728 -55.74 -16.20 -31.99
N PHE A 729 -56.06 -14.99 -31.54
CA PHE A 729 -56.85 -14.00 -32.29
C PHE A 729 -56.03 -12.73 -32.53
N SER A 730 -55.43 -12.61 -33.72
CA SER A 730 -54.60 -11.46 -34.15
C SER A 730 -55.31 -10.10 -34.11
N SER A 731 -56.62 -10.05 -33.86
CA SER A 731 -57.45 -8.84 -33.79
C SER A 731 -57.71 -8.31 -32.37
N LEU A 732 -57.20 -8.97 -31.31
CA LEU A 732 -57.51 -8.65 -29.90
C LEU A 732 -56.27 -8.41 -29.03
N LEU A 733 -55.21 -7.79 -29.57
CA LEU A 733 -54.08 -7.34 -28.75
C LEU A 733 -54.56 -6.22 -27.80
N LEU A 734 -54.75 -6.58 -26.53
CA LEU A 734 -55.11 -5.64 -25.47
C LEU A 734 -53.85 -4.92 -24.99
N SER A 735 -53.78 -3.61 -25.22
CA SER A 735 -52.76 -2.77 -24.57
C SER A 735 -53.11 -2.61 -23.07
N PRO A 736 -52.12 -2.42 -22.18
CA PRO A 736 -52.37 -2.06 -20.77
C PRO A 736 -53.28 -0.83 -20.62
N ALA A 737 -53.24 0.10 -21.58
CA ALA A 737 -54.11 1.27 -21.62
C ALA A 737 -55.57 0.97 -22.01
N GLY A 738 -55.85 -0.21 -22.58
CA GLY A 738 -57.19 -0.65 -23.00
C GLY A 738 -58.02 -1.33 -21.91
N LEU A 739 -57.45 -1.49 -20.71
CA LEU A 739 -58.13 -2.00 -19.51
C LEU A 739 -58.86 -0.91 -18.71
N HIS A 740 -58.84 0.33 -19.18
CA HIS A 740 -59.49 1.49 -18.56
C HIS A 740 -60.98 1.61 -18.88
#